data_AF-A0A954KVF2-F1
#
_entry.id   AF-A0A954KVF2-F1
#
_cell.length_a   1.000
_cell.length_b   1.000
_cell.length_c   1.000
_cell.angle_alpha   90.00
_cell.angle_beta   90.00
_cell.angle_gamma   90.00
#
_symmetry.space_group_name_H-M   'P 1'
#
loop_
_entity.id
_entity.type
_entity.pdbx_description
1 polymer ?
#
loop_
_entity_poly.entity_id
_entity_poly.type
_entity_poly.pdbx_seq_one_letter_code
_entity_poly.pdbx_strand_id
1 'polypeptide(L)'
;MIRPLRLLPILLLTLATFTAVHAAEIPTTPPEPPRTDLFISGVYPHLTTYGVYSQNGAHYLSGHNECGIGAVVPWAGRLWMVNYAPHMPKGSEHKLYSIGPDLSEQMTVHSESVGGTPAGRMIHKESNQLLIAHYLVDAEGHVRVISPKDMPIRVTAIARHLSDPANMVYYIDMEGSIWEANVHTLAVNRLFKKPVPGWHSKGGYTSQGRLVVSNNGELHVGNYDDVLVGGAAKSEEERGVLAEYDGQEWRIVERRQFTEVTGPNGVTGGSDGNDPVWAVGWDKRSLRLKVLDGGTWHTYLLPKAAYCNDASHGWYTEWPRIREITEGRWMMDMHGMFFNFPKTFSASNSAGISPIGSHLRYVPDFCDWNGRLVLATDETSIQGNPLAGQPQSNLWFGSYEELQNWGPANGYGGPWIDDDVTANTPSDPFLIAGFEHRVLHLATGKRQAKTEQALRATDQQVITELPEQLAALPRVTLNRGDWHKPAPGFVFEVSESAKVYLAVDRRGNPKLPEAWHKTELSLKWGKDFEDVVYIREFPAGRVVIPRNDTEHIPGSFGMPHTAFVETKGSVKALGEATVTMPQQSGVEGNDNDAPVVFTIQVDKAGDGTWSELDSVTVPAHGYVPYFLPHDINAVWLRLRTNQDCVATAFLHQTTSKSHDGKQADNVALFSGLADVSDANVRGALLYAAKRNRNLRVITSDDRYFEFTKAKFEFEPDEPDPELKSLLQIEPEFSVDAASVIIKHGSRTLRLPKGNAAFDKPFAGGWPRAVREVESERELANIHGTFYELPLVTNGAPPAWNLVRPVASHS
;
A
#
# COMPACT_ATOMS: atom_id res chain seq x y z
N MET A 1 36.24 -45.35 -38.43
CA MET A 1 35.87 -46.09 -39.65
C MET A 1 34.54 -45.53 -40.16
N ILE A 2 34.36 -45.58 -41.47
CA ILE A 2 33.36 -44.92 -42.33
C ILE A 2 31.87 -45.18 -41.94
N ARG A 3 31.02 -44.16 -42.21
CA ARG A 3 29.53 -44.05 -42.22
C ARG A 3 28.76 -45.30 -42.77
N PRO A 4 27.45 -45.53 -42.48
CA PRO A 4 26.38 -44.59 -42.86
C PRO A 4 25.10 -44.47 -41.97
N LEU A 5 24.43 -43.34 -42.21
CA LEU A 5 23.06 -42.95 -41.84
C LEU A 5 21.97 -43.90 -42.36
N ARG A 6 20.88 -44.03 -41.60
CA ARG A 6 19.51 -44.14 -42.13
C ARG A 6 18.55 -43.22 -41.35
N LEU A 7 17.86 -42.36 -42.11
CA LEU A 7 16.69 -41.51 -41.79
C LEU A 7 15.49 -42.37 -41.33
N LEU A 8 14.41 -41.97 -40.64
CA LEU A 8 13.62 -40.75 -40.30
C LEU A 8 12.58 -41.22 -39.21
N PRO A 9 11.69 -40.42 -38.56
CA PRO A 9 11.56 -38.97 -38.45
C PRO A 9 11.51 -38.42 -37.00
N ILE A 10 11.93 -37.16 -36.88
CA ILE A 10 11.76 -36.32 -35.69
C ILE A 10 10.32 -35.79 -35.69
N LEU A 11 9.61 -36.00 -34.57
CA LEU A 11 8.34 -35.39 -34.25
C LEU A 11 8.57 -33.88 -34.03
N LEU A 12 7.80 -33.05 -34.72
CA LEU A 12 7.84 -31.58 -34.66
C LEU A 12 7.84 -31.08 -33.21
N LEU A 13 8.93 -30.44 -32.79
CA LEU A 13 8.87 -29.40 -31.77
C LEU A 13 8.15 -28.21 -32.43
N THR A 14 6.96 -27.86 -31.94
CA THR A 14 6.34 -26.58 -32.21
C THR A 14 7.28 -25.48 -31.70
N LEU A 15 7.97 -24.83 -32.64
CA LEU A 15 8.53 -23.50 -32.40
C LEU A 15 7.38 -22.64 -31.91
N ALA A 16 7.44 -22.21 -30.64
CA ALA A 16 6.76 -21.00 -30.24
C ALA A 16 7.30 -19.89 -31.14
N THR A 17 6.49 -19.48 -32.11
CA THR A 17 6.73 -18.27 -32.89
C THR A 17 6.79 -17.14 -31.89
N PHE A 18 8.00 -16.58 -31.69
CA PHE A 18 8.13 -15.21 -31.23
C PHE A 18 7.31 -14.37 -32.21
N THR A 19 6.09 -14.00 -31.82
CA THR A 19 5.34 -12.96 -32.49
C THR A 19 6.22 -11.72 -32.41
N ALA A 20 6.63 -11.23 -33.58
CA ALA A 20 7.29 -9.95 -33.68
C ALA A 20 6.37 -8.94 -32.99
N VAL A 21 6.84 -8.38 -31.87
CA VAL A 21 6.27 -7.16 -31.31
C VAL A 21 6.30 -6.16 -32.47
N HIS A 22 5.13 -5.83 -33.01
CA HIS A 22 5.01 -4.75 -33.98
C HIS A 22 5.61 -3.52 -33.29
N ALA A 23 6.75 -3.04 -33.80
CA ALA A 23 7.24 -1.73 -33.41
C ALA A 23 6.13 -0.74 -33.77
N ALA A 24 5.51 -0.12 -32.77
CA ALA A 24 4.48 0.87 -32.98
C ALA A 24 5.08 1.99 -33.86
N GLU A 25 4.46 2.27 -35.01
CA GLU A 25 4.83 3.41 -35.83
C GLU A 25 4.55 4.69 -35.03
N ILE A 26 5.60 5.50 -34.85
CA ILE A 26 5.48 6.83 -34.23
C ILE A 26 4.59 7.68 -35.14
N PRO A 27 3.49 8.27 -34.64
CA PRO A 27 2.63 9.14 -35.44
C PRO A 27 3.45 10.25 -36.09
N THR A 28 3.35 10.39 -37.41
CA THR A 28 4.09 11.39 -38.20
C THR A 28 3.47 12.80 -38.10
N THR A 29 2.26 12.90 -37.57
CA THR A 29 1.52 14.15 -37.38
C THR A 29 1.56 14.56 -35.91
N PRO A 30 1.88 15.83 -35.58
CA PRO A 30 1.76 16.34 -34.21
C PRO A 30 0.33 16.16 -33.69
N PRO A 31 0.15 15.82 -32.40
CA PRO A 31 -1.19 15.75 -31.81
C PRO A 31 -1.88 17.12 -31.90
N GLU A 32 -3.19 17.11 -32.16
CA GLU A 32 -4.01 18.32 -32.11
C GLU A 32 -3.91 18.99 -30.71
N PRO A 33 -3.93 20.34 -30.61
CA PRO A 33 -3.92 21.03 -29.33
C PRO A 33 -5.12 20.60 -28.45
N PRO A 34 -4.93 20.34 -27.14
CA PRO A 34 -6.04 20.01 -26.25
C PRO A 34 -7.01 21.19 -26.07
N ARG A 35 -8.30 20.87 -25.91
CA ARG A 35 -9.36 21.81 -25.54
C ARG A 35 -9.11 22.43 -24.16
N THR A 36 -9.02 23.76 -24.08
CA THR A 36 -8.83 24.48 -22.81
C THR A 36 -10.14 25.02 -22.22
N ASP A 37 -11.25 24.93 -22.97
CA ASP A 37 -12.59 25.35 -22.58
C ASP A 37 -13.31 24.35 -21.65
N LEU A 38 -12.72 23.18 -21.39
CA LEU A 38 -13.35 22.13 -20.59
C LEU A 38 -12.95 22.18 -19.13
N PHE A 39 -13.97 22.10 -18.29
CA PHE A 39 -13.87 21.87 -16.86
C PHE A 39 -14.93 20.86 -16.44
N ILE A 40 -14.50 19.66 -16.04
CA ILE A 40 -15.38 18.51 -15.79
C ILE A 40 -15.10 17.97 -14.40
N SER A 41 -16.07 18.08 -13.49
CA SER A 41 -15.99 17.50 -12.14
C SER A 41 -14.71 17.85 -11.37
N GLY A 42 -14.27 19.12 -11.47
CA GLY A 42 -13.05 19.58 -10.83
C GLY A 42 -11.78 19.44 -11.67
N VAL A 43 -11.83 18.82 -12.84
CA VAL A 43 -10.64 18.55 -13.66
C VAL A 43 -10.63 19.40 -14.92
N TYR A 44 -9.46 19.96 -15.24
CA TYR A 44 -9.17 20.55 -16.54
C TYR A 44 -8.37 19.54 -17.38
N PRO A 45 -8.97 18.92 -18.42
CA PRO A 45 -8.30 17.85 -19.17
C PRO A 45 -6.97 18.27 -19.79
N HIS A 46 -6.83 19.54 -20.19
CA HIS A 46 -5.60 20.08 -20.79
C HIS A 46 -4.42 20.22 -19.81
N LEU A 47 -4.66 20.07 -18.49
CA LEU A 47 -3.61 20.07 -17.46
C LEU A 47 -3.06 18.66 -17.17
N THR A 48 -3.50 17.63 -17.90
CA THR A 48 -3.01 16.27 -17.73
C THR A 48 -1.52 16.18 -18.08
N THR A 49 -0.74 15.56 -17.19
CA THR A 49 0.65 15.19 -17.45
C THR A 49 0.77 13.71 -17.77
N TYR A 50 1.78 13.36 -18.56
CA TYR A 50 2.06 11.98 -18.99
C TYR A 50 3.56 11.72 -18.95
N GLY A 51 3.98 10.49 -18.69
CA GLY A 51 5.38 10.08 -18.93
C GLY A 51 5.73 10.25 -20.41
N VAL A 52 6.79 11.00 -20.75
CA VAL A 52 7.00 11.49 -22.14
C VAL A 52 7.15 10.37 -23.17
N TYR A 53 7.76 9.24 -22.81
CA TYR A 53 7.87 8.07 -23.71
C TYR A 53 6.52 7.40 -23.98
N SER A 54 5.52 7.56 -23.11
CA SER A 54 4.16 7.12 -23.43
C SER A 54 3.50 8.00 -24.51
N GLN A 55 4.03 9.21 -24.77
CA GLN A 55 3.43 10.19 -25.69
C GLN A 55 3.62 9.90 -27.16
N ASN A 56 4.65 9.12 -27.51
CA ASN A 56 4.94 8.71 -28.88
C ASN A 56 4.67 7.20 -29.12
N GLY A 57 3.94 6.54 -28.21
CA GLY A 57 3.67 5.10 -28.30
C GLY A 57 4.83 4.19 -27.83
N ALA A 58 5.91 4.74 -27.28
CA ALA A 58 7.01 3.97 -26.70
C ALA A 58 6.67 3.57 -25.24
N HIS A 59 5.80 2.57 -25.08
CA HIS A 59 5.29 2.12 -23.77
C HIS A 59 6.28 1.32 -22.92
N TYR A 60 7.49 1.08 -23.42
CA TYR A 60 8.37 0.03 -22.88
C TYR A 60 9.79 0.50 -22.57
N LEU A 61 9.98 1.79 -22.26
CA LEU A 61 11.22 2.18 -21.61
C LEU A 61 11.15 1.75 -20.15
N SER A 62 11.96 0.75 -19.79
CA SER A 62 12.04 0.23 -18.43
C SER A 62 12.28 1.37 -17.43
N GLY A 63 11.46 1.43 -16.37
CA GLY A 63 11.53 2.47 -15.34
C GLY A 63 10.65 3.70 -15.57
N HIS A 64 9.78 3.71 -16.59
CA HIS A 64 8.90 4.86 -16.92
C HIS A 64 7.41 4.51 -16.80
N ASN A 65 7.08 3.74 -15.76
CA ASN A 65 5.78 3.13 -15.57
C ASN A 65 4.84 3.95 -14.67
N GLU A 66 5.22 5.14 -14.26
CA GLU A 66 4.47 6.00 -13.33
C GLU A 66 4.61 7.46 -13.78
N CYS A 67 3.63 8.29 -13.42
CA CYS A 67 3.62 9.71 -13.72
C CYS A 67 2.82 10.49 -12.65
N GLY A 68 3.13 10.32 -11.37
CA GLY A 68 2.46 11.07 -10.31
C GLY A 68 2.89 12.55 -10.26
N ILE A 69 2.12 13.40 -9.59
CA ILE A 69 2.49 14.80 -9.30
C ILE A 69 2.95 14.88 -7.83
N GLY A 70 4.25 15.05 -7.61
CA GLY A 70 4.84 14.94 -6.26
C GLY A 70 4.81 16.24 -5.44
N ALA A 71 4.67 17.39 -6.11
CA ALA A 71 4.62 18.69 -5.47
C ALA A 71 3.81 19.70 -6.29
N VAL A 72 3.01 20.52 -5.61
CA VAL A 72 2.26 21.65 -6.17
C VAL A 72 2.39 22.89 -5.28
N VAL A 73 2.86 24.02 -5.83
CA VAL A 73 3.16 25.23 -5.05
C VAL A 73 2.78 26.51 -5.81
N PRO A 74 1.91 27.36 -5.22
CA PRO A 74 1.71 28.73 -5.67
C PRO A 74 2.98 29.57 -5.43
N TRP A 75 3.55 30.15 -6.50
CA TRP A 75 4.74 30.99 -6.41
C TRP A 75 4.87 31.90 -7.63
N ALA A 76 5.35 33.14 -7.43
CA ALA A 76 5.58 34.10 -8.51
C ALA A 76 4.36 34.31 -9.44
N GLY A 77 3.15 34.33 -8.87
CA GLY A 77 1.90 34.51 -9.64
C GLY A 77 1.51 33.33 -10.54
N ARG A 78 2.12 32.15 -10.34
CA ARG A 78 1.83 30.92 -11.09
C ARG A 78 1.65 29.73 -10.14
N LEU A 79 0.97 28.70 -10.63
CA LEU A 79 0.92 27.40 -9.96
C LEU A 79 2.03 26.52 -10.52
N TRP A 80 3.01 26.17 -9.70
CA TRP A 80 4.14 25.32 -10.07
C TRP A 80 3.87 23.88 -9.68
N MET A 81 4.24 22.93 -10.55
CA MET A 81 4.18 21.52 -10.22
C MET A 81 5.29 20.72 -10.89
N VAL A 82 5.61 19.56 -10.31
CA VAL A 82 6.56 18.60 -10.87
C VAL A 82 5.93 17.22 -10.89
N ASN A 83 6.00 16.56 -12.04
CA ASN A 83 5.64 15.14 -12.13
C ASN A 83 6.90 14.26 -11.95
N TYR A 84 6.69 12.97 -11.67
CA TYR A 84 7.77 12.07 -11.34
C TYR A 84 7.65 10.67 -11.95
N ALA A 85 8.81 10.04 -12.16
CA ALA A 85 8.94 8.63 -12.51
C ALA A 85 9.28 7.80 -11.26
N PRO A 86 9.10 6.46 -11.30
CA PRO A 86 9.55 5.58 -10.25
C PRO A 86 11.07 5.42 -10.30
N HIS A 87 11.73 5.59 -9.14
CA HIS A 87 13.16 5.27 -8.94
C HIS A 87 14.15 5.90 -9.97
N MET A 88 14.17 7.23 -10.08
CA MET A 88 15.05 7.97 -11.01
C MET A 88 15.96 8.99 -10.30
N PRO A 89 17.01 8.57 -9.55
CA PRO A 89 17.91 9.48 -8.86
C PRO A 89 18.82 10.31 -9.79
N LYS A 90 19.01 9.87 -11.04
CA LYS A 90 19.89 10.53 -12.03
C LYS A 90 19.14 11.41 -13.03
N GLY A 91 17.90 11.76 -12.71
CA GLY A 91 16.99 12.47 -13.60
C GLY A 91 16.18 11.53 -14.50
N SER A 92 15.18 12.10 -15.16
CA SER A 92 14.28 11.41 -16.09
C SER A 92 13.70 12.41 -17.11
N GLU A 93 12.80 11.93 -17.95
CA GLU A 93 12.04 12.73 -18.91
C GLU A 93 10.90 13.55 -18.30
N HIS A 94 10.60 13.35 -17.02
CA HIS A 94 9.58 14.10 -16.28
C HIS A 94 9.95 15.59 -16.19
N LYS A 95 8.97 16.45 -15.96
CA LYS A 95 9.06 17.88 -16.22
C LYS A 95 8.66 18.73 -15.02
N LEU A 96 9.22 19.93 -15.02
CA LEU A 96 8.73 21.06 -14.26
C LEU A 96 7.71 21.82 -15.11
N TYR A 97 6.56 22.13 -14.50
CA TYR A 97 5.49 22.88 -15.14
C TYR A 97 5.16 24.15 -14.36
N SER A 98 4.66 25.15 -15.07
CA SER A 98 3.93 26.26 -14.45
C SER A 98 2.64 26.54 -15.19
N ILE A 99 1.60 26.91 -14.44
CA ILE A 99 0.25 27.14 -14.94
C ILE A 99 -0.14 28.59 -14.65
N GLY A 100 -0.72 29.25 -15.65
CA GLY A 100 -1.23 30.61 -15.52
C GLY A 100 -2.43 30.71 -14.57
N PRO A 101 -2.73 31.91 -14.04
CA PRO A 101 -3.81 32.10 -13.08
C PRO A 101 -5.21 31.89 -13.65
N ASP A 102 -5.39 32.01 -14.96
CA ASP A 102 -6.69 31.89 -15.62
C ASP A 102 -7.08 30.44 -15.99
N LEU A 103 -6.12 29.50 -15.91
CA LEU A 103 -6.28 28.10 -16.32
C LEU A 103 -6.79 27.93 -17.77
N SER A 104 -6.67 28.97 -18.61
CA SER A 104 -7.23 28.98 -19.97
C SER A 104 -6.19 28.65 -21.04
N GLU A 105 -4.92 28.72 -20.67
CA GLU A 105 -3.76 28.44 -21.51
C GLU A 105 -3.17 27.05 -21.25
N GLN A 106 -2.39 26.56 -22.20
CA GLN A 106 -1.60 25.35 -21.98
C GLN A 106 -0.54 25.58 -20.90
N MET A 107 -0.21 24.51 -20.19
CA MET A 107 0.87 24.53 -19.20
C MET A 107 2.21 24.88 -19.85
N THR A 108 2.98 25.73 -19.21
CA THR A 108 4.37 25.98 -19.61
C THR A 108 5.23 24.82 -19.14
N VAL A 109 5.88 24.13 -20.08
CA VAL A 109 6.92 23.12 -19.80
C VAL A 109 8.27 23.82 -19.78
N HIS A 110 8.98 23.75 -18.66
CA HIS A 110 10.27 24.43 -18.51
C HIS A 110 11.40 23.63 -19.14
N SER A 111 12.24 24.31 -19.93
CA SER A 111 13.35 23.69 -20.68
C SER A 111 14.46 23.14 -19.78
N GLU A 112 14.52 23.67 -18.57
CA GLU A 112 15.39 23.36 -17.45
C GLU A 112 15.11 21.98 -16.84
N SER A 113 14.00 21.34 -17.22
CA SER A 113 13.55 20.07 -16.66
C SER A 113 14.60 18.96 -16.76
N VAL A 114 14.93 18.37 -15.61
CA VAL A 114 15.83 17.21 -15.45
C VAL A 114 15.12 15.96 -14.92
N GLY A 115 13.82 16.04 -14.62
CA GLY A 115 13.00 14.94 -14.14
C GLY A 115 13.46 14.35 -12.79
N GLY A 116 13.21 13.06 -12.60
CA GLY A 116 13.57 12.27 -11.42
C GLY A 116 12.36 11.67 -10.68
N THR A 117 12.54 11.40 -9.38
CA THR A 117 11.45 11.04 -8.45
C THR A 117 11.24 12.10 -7.36
N PRO A 118 10.81 13.34 -7.69
CA PRO A 118 10.71 14.40 -6.70
C PRO A 118 9.33 14.56 -6.04
N ALA A 119 9.36 14.95 -4.78
CA ALA A 119 8.24 15.51 -4.03
C ALA A 119 8.64 16.61 -3.02
N GLY A 120 9.94 16.86 -2.86
CA GLY A 120 10.43 17.90 -1.96
C GLY A 120 10.13 19.28 -2.51
N ARG A 121 9.59 20.14 -1.63
CA ARG A 121 9.37 21.56 -1.90
C ARG A 121 9.59 22.39 -0.65
N MET A 122 10.03 23.64 -0.84
CA MET A 122 10.14 24.64 0.20
C MET A 122 10.12 26.04 -0.42
N ILE A 123 9.32 26.96 0.13
CA ILE A 123 9.50 28.40 -0.13
C ILE A 123 10.56 28.90 0.87
N HIS A 124 11.79 29.07 0.39
CA HIS A 124 12.92 29.49 1.21
C HIS A 124 12.89 31.00 1.41
N LYS A 125 12.48 31.42 2.61
CA LYS A 125 12.27 32.83 2.96
C LYS A 125 13.55 33.65 2.82
N GLU A 126 14.67 33.11 3.29
CA GLU A 126 15.95 33.80 3.34
C GLU A 126 16.49 34.17 1.95
N SER A 127 16.26 33.32 0.95
CA SER A 127 16.68 33.58 -0.42
C SER A 127 15.57 34.06 -1.34
N ASN A 128 14.34 34.20 -0.83
CA ASN A 128 13.13 34.53 -1.59
C ASN A 128 12.96 33.70 -2.86
N GLN A 129 13.08 32.36 -2.73
CA GLN A 129 12.99 31.41 -3.85
C GLN A 129 12.08 30.25 -3.49
N LEU A 130 11.36 29.74 -4.49
CA LEU A 130 10.77 28.41 -4.41
C LEU A 130 11.83 27.37 -4.77
N LEU A 131 12.09 26.47 -3.84
CA LEU A 131 12.86 25.25 -4.05
C LEU A 131 11.85 24.13 -4.30
N ILE A 132 11.90 23.49 -5.46
CA ILE A 132 10.99 22.38 -5.82
C ILE A 132 11.80 21.35 -6.61
N ALA A 133 11.84 20.10 -6.15
CA ALA A 133 12.72 19.09 -6.72
C ALA A 133 14.19 19.57 -6.80
N HIS A 134 14.81 19.49 -7.97
CA HIS A 134 16.16 20.01 -8.26
C HIS A 134 16.17 21.48 -8.70
N TYR A 135 15.02 22.16 -8.66
CA TYR A 135 14.82 23.48 -9.23
C TYR A 135 14.76 24.56 -8.15
N LEU A 136 15.36 25.71 -8.46
CA LEU A 136 15.25 26.94 -7.69
C LEU A 136 14.62 28.00 -8.58
N VAL A 137 13.49 28.54 -8.16
CA VAL A 137 12.68 29.51 -8.90
C VAL A 137 12.67 30.82 -8.13
N ASP A 138 13.18 31.89 -8.74
CA ASP A 138 13.16 33.22 -8.13
C ASP A 138 11.76 33.87 -8.15
N ALA A 139 11.65 35.07 -7.58
CA ALA A 139 10.37 35.78 -7.48
C ALA A 139 9.83 36.25 -8.83
N GLU A 140 10.69 36.34 -9.84
CA GLU A 140 10.36 36.67 -11.23
C GLU A 140 10.00 35.43 -12.07
N GLY A 141 10.23 34.23 -11.52
CA GLY A 141 9.93 32.96 -12.16
C GLY A 141 11.08 32.36 -12.99
N HIS A 142 12.30 32.89 -12.90
CA HIS A 142 13.46 32.29 -13.55
C HIS A 142 13.89 31.01 -12.84
N VAL A 143 14.15 29.96 -13.62
CA VAL A 143 14.49 28.64 -13.13
C VAL A 143 16.00 28.41 -13.19
N ARG A 144 16.55 27.92 -12.08
CA ARG A 144 17.91 27.36 -11.99
C ARG A 144 17.83 25.91 -11.52
N VAL A 145 18.86 25.12 -11.83
CA VAL A 145 18.82 23.67 -11.64
C VAL A 145 20.09 23.18 -10.99
N ILE A 146 19.96 22.43 -9.90
CA ILE A 146 21.04 21.57 -9.41
C ILE A 146 21.07 20.33 -10.29
N SER A 147 22.19 20.06 -10.96
CA SER A 147 22.25 18.91 -11.87
C SER A 147 22.13 17.60 -11.08
N PRO A 148 21.32 16.63 -11.53
CA PRO A 148 21.35 15.28 -10.98
C PRO A 148 22.70 14.57 -11.15
N LYS A 149 23.63 15.12 -11.93
CA LYS A 149 25.03 14.66 -11.98
C LYS A 149 25.81 15.02 -10.71
N ASP A 150 25.52 16.20 -10.15
CA ASP A 150 26.19 16.74 -8.97
C ASP A 150 25.48 16.27 -7.68
N MET A 151 24.14 16.16 -7.73
CA MET A 151 23.30 15.69 -6.63
C MET A 151 22.37 14.54 -7.10
N PRO A 152 22.87 13.30 -7.23
CA PRO A 152 22.10 12.18 -7.79
C PRO A 152 21.11 11.59 -6.78
N ILE A 153 20.04 12.31 -6.48
CA ILE A 153 19.05 11.96 -5.45
C ILE A 153 17.60 12.07 -5.94
N ARG A 154 16.72 11.32 -5.27
CA ARG A 154 15.26 11.44 -5.38
C ARG A 154 14.79 12.39 -4.28
N VAL A 155 14.65 13.69 -4.61
CA VAL A 155 14.37 14.74 -3.61
C VAL A 155 12.98 14.57 -3.02
N THR A 156 12.87 14.09 -1.77
CA THR A 156 11.58 13.88 -1.10
C THR A 156 11.22 14.98 -0.11
N ALA A 157 12.22 15.62 0.49
CA ALA A 157 12.03 16.78 1.35
C ALA A 157 13.18 17.78 1.20
N ILE A 158 12.87 19.05 1.48
CA ILE A 158 13.82 20.16 1.54
C ILE A 158 13.58 20.84 2.89
N ALA A 159 14.61 20.96 3.71
CA ALA A 159 14.50 21.49 5.06
C ALA A 159 15.47 22.65 5.28
N ARG A 160 15.07 23.58 6.13
CA ARG A 160 15.89 24.73 6.52
C ARG A 160 17.17 24.26 7.22
N HIS A 161 18.31 24.87 6.92
CA HIS A 161 19.58 24.47 7.50
C HIS A 161 19.70 24.90 8.97
N LEU A 162 20.36 24.09 9.80
CA LEU A 162 20.46 24.34 11.25
C LEU A 162 21.41 25.49 11.60
N SER A 163 22.56 25.59 10.94
CA SER A 163 23.61 26.56 11.28
C SER A 163 23.78 27.74 10.31
N ASP A 164 23.64 27.51 9.00
CA ASP A 164 23.64 28.56 7.96
C ASP A 164 22.32 28.63 7.15
N PRO A 165 21.19 28.98 7.78
CA PRO A 165 19.89 29.06 7.09
C PRO A 165 19.80 30.18 6.04
N ALA A 166 20.71 31.17 6.08
CA ALA A 166 20.70 32.25 5.10
C ALA A 166 21.12 31.78 3.70
N ASN A 167 22.07 30.84 3.65
CA ASN A 167 22.70 30.43 2.39
C ASN A 167 22.49 28.95 2.06
N MET A 168 22.19 28.11 3.04
CA MET A 168 22.16 26.65 2.88
C MET A 168 20.77 26.08 3.20
N VAL A 169 20.46 24.96 2.57
CA VAL A 169 19.31 24.10 2.90
C VAL A 169 19.73 22.64 2.89
N TYR A 170 18.99 21.79 3.58
CA TYR A 170 19.12 20.34 3.48
C TYR A 170 18.22 19.79 2.36
N TYR A 171 18.77 18.91 1.54
CA TYR A 171 18.05 18.09 0.57
C TYR A 171 18.05 16.63 1.06
N ILE A 172 16.87 16.04 1.19
CA ILE A 172 16.68 14.67 1.68
C ILE A 172 16.30 13.78 0.51
N ASP A 173 17.09 12.72 0.34
CA ASP A 173 16.92 11.70 -0.68
C ASP A 173 15.97 10.60 -0.21
N MET A 174 15.18 10.05 -1.13
CA MET A 174 14.38 8.86 -0.86
C MET A 174 15.25 7.70 -0.36
N GLU A 175 16.49 7.55 -0.85
CA GLU A 175 17.36 6.47 -0.33
C GLU A 175 17.95 6.76 1.04
N GLY A 176 17.72 7.95 1.59
CA GLY A 176 18.17 8.37 2.92
C GLY A 176 19.51 9.06 2.96
N SER A 177 20.13 9.35 1.83
CA SER A 177 21.21 10.32 1.82
C SER A 177 20.68 11.72 2.13
N ILE A 178 21.48 12.52 2.84
CA ILE A 178 21.16 13.91 3.16
C ILE A 178 22.30 14.77 2.64
N TRP A 179 21.92 15.78 1.88
CA TRP A 179 22.81 16.73 1.24
C TRP A 179 22.54 18.12 1.77
N GLU A 180 23.54 18.98 1.69
CA GLU A 180 23.39 20.41 1.85
C GLU A 180 23.65 21.10 0.50
N ALA A 181 22.92 22.16 0.22
CA ALA A 181 23.06 22.92 -1.02
C ALA A 181 23.04 24.42 -0.74
N ASN A 182 23.93 25.15 -1.41
CA ASN A 182 23.93 26.60 -1.37
C ASN A 182 22.89 27.16 -2.35
N VAL A 183 21.91 27.90 -1.85
CA VAL A 183 20.78 28.41 -2.65
C VAL A 183 21.18 29.50 -3.64
N HIS A 184 22.39 30.06 -3.55
CA HIS A 184 22.89 31.08 -4.46
C HIS A 184 23.81 30.49 -5.53
N THR A 185 24.76 29.63 -5.15
CA THR A 185 25.79 29.09 -6.06
C THR A 185 25.43 27.73 -6.66
N LEU A 186 24.44 27.02 -6.10
CA LEU A 186 24.08 25.63 -6.42
C LEU A 186 25.15 24.59 -6.08
N ALA A 187 26.19 24.98 -5.32
CA ALA A 187 27.17 24.05 -4.81
C ALA A 187 26.52 23.10 -3.81
N VAL A 188 26.80 21.80 -3.95
CA VAL A 188 26.23 20.74 -3.12
C VAL A 188 27.30 19.93 -2.42
N ASN A 189 26.98 19.42 -1.24
CA ASN A 189 27.83 18.49 -0.48
C ASN A 189 26.98 17.42 0.19
N ARG A 190 27.45 16.16 0.16
CA ARG A 190 26.74 15.05 0.83
C ARG A 190 27.19 14.97 2.27
N LEU A 191 26.29 15.26 3.20
CA LEU A 191 26.55 15.18 4.63
C LEU A 191 26.45 13.75 5.15
N PHE A 192 25.40 13.05 4.77
CA PHE A 192 25.15 11.68 5.23
C PHE A 192 24.81 10.77 4.06
N LYS A 193 25.35 9.55 4.07
CA LYS A 193 25.00 8.53 3.09
C LYS A 193 23.69 7.83 3.45
N LYS A 194 23.52 7.45 4.72
CA LYS A 194 22.29 6.88 5.28
C LYS A 194 22.32 6.96 6.81
N PRO A 195 21.91 8.07 7.46
CA PRO A 195 22.13 8.23 8.89
C PRO A 195 21.23 7.33 9.76
N VAL A 196 20.06 6.97 9.26
CA VAL A 196 19.01 6.24 10.00
C VAL A 196 18.36 5.16 9.11
N PRO A 197 17.72 4.12 9.70
CA PRO A 197 17.11 3.03 8.93
C PRO A 197 15.77 3.45 8.29
N GLY A 198 15.06 2.49 7.68
CA GLY A 198 13.93 2.77 6.76
C GLY A 198 14.45 3.11 5.36
N TRP A 199 13.98 2.45 4.31
CA TRP A 199 14.57 2.53 2.97
C TRP A 199 14.05 3.67 2.11
N HIS A 200 12.87 4.20 2.41
CA HIS A 200 12.32 5.33 1.68
C HIS A 200 12.12 6.51 2.63
N SER A 201 12.98 7.53 2.56
CA SER A 201 12.75 8.80 3.24
C SER A 201 11.68 9.59 2.51
N LYS A 202 10.76 10.17 3.26
CA LYS A 202 9.57 10.83 2.71
C LYS A 202 9.40 12.27 3.17
N GLY A 203 9.74 12.57 4.41
CA GLY A 203 9.52 13.87 5.03
C GLY A 203 10.76 14.38 5.78
N GLY A 204 10.84 15.70 5.93
CA GLY A 204 11.91 16.33 6.69
C GLY A 204 11.65 17.79 6.99
N TYR A 205 11.95 18.21 8.21
CA TYR A 205 11.64 19.54 8.72
C TYR A 205 12.61 19.97 9.82
N THR A 206 12.79 21.27 10.00
CA THR A 206 13.71 21.83 11.01
C THR A 206 12.95 22.68 12.00
N SER A 207 13.04 22.39 13.30
CA SER A 207 12.52 23.27 14.35
C SER A 207 13.14 22.86 15.69
N GLN A 208 13.10 23.74 16.69
CA GLN A 208 13.58 23.45 18.05
C GLN A 208 15.05 22.99 18.08
N GLY A 209 15.86 23.52 17.16
CA GLY A 209 17.28 23.16 17.01
C GLY A 209 17.53 21.75 16.45
N ARG A 210 16.55 21.14 15.77
CA ARG A 210 16.62 19.77 15.27
C ARG A 210 16.20 19.68 13.81
N LEU A 211 16.92 18.91 13.02
CA LEU A 211 16.44 18.37 11.75
C LEU A 211 15.72 17.04 12.06
N VAL A 212 14.44 16.95 11.76
CA VAL A 212 13.63 15.75 11.92
C VAL A 212 13.39 15.13 10.55
N VAL A 213 13.51 13.80 10.43
CA VAL A 213 13.29 13.05 9.19
C VAL A 213 12.40 11.84 9.43
N SER A 214 11.62 11.48 8.40
CA SER A 214 10.73 10.31 8.42
C SER A 214 10.98 9.36 7.25
N ASN A 215 11.11 8.06 7.55
CA ASN A 215 11.26 7.02 6.55
C ASN A 215 10.23 5.89 6.75
N ASN A 216 9.86 5.20 5.66
CA ASN A 216 9.03 3.99 5.67
C ASN A 216 9.69 2.84 4.91
N GLY A 217 9.19 1.61 5.16
CA GLY A 217 9.61 0.37 4.50
C GLY A 217 11.02 -0.11 4.85
N GLU A 218 11.22 -1.42 5.01
CA GLU A 218 12.57 -2.01 5.17
C GLU A 218 12.80 -3.30 4.36
N LEU A 219 11.93 -3.58 3.39
CA LEU A 219 12.00 -4.79 2.57
C LEU A 219 12.85 -4.57 1.32
N HIS A 220 13.87 -5.41 1.13
CA HIS A 220 14.53 -5.68 -0.17
C HIS A 220 15.30 -4.55 -0.90
N VAL A 221 15.43 -3.34 -0.34
CA VAL A 221 16.06 -2.20 -1.06
C VAL A 221 17.39 -1.69 -0.48
N GLY A 222 17.61 -1.80 0.85
CA GLY A 222 18.79 -1.23 1.50
C GLY A 222 19.55 -2.19 2.41
N ASN A 223 20.67 -1.72 2.97
CA ASN A 223 21.45 -2.40 4.01
C ASN A 223 21.75 -1.43 5.17
N TYR A 224 22.27 -1.97 6.27
CA TYR A 224 22.50 -1.22 7.50
C TYR A 224 23.95 -0.75 7.70
N ASP A 225 24.82 -0.92 6.69
CA ASP A 225 26.26 -0.73 6.84
C ASP A 225 26.64 0.75 7.10
N ASP A 226 25.85 1.67 6.55
CA ASP A 226 26.08 3.12 6.66
C ASP A 226 25.23 3.79 7.77
N VAL A 227 24.37 3.03 8.45
CA VAL A 227 23.46 3.57 9.49
C VAL A 227 24.26 4.03 10.70
N LEU A 228 24.07 5.29 11.10
CA LEU A 228 24.76 5.89 12.25
C LEU A 228 24.06 5.58 13.57
N VAL A 229 22.72 5.57 13.57
CA VAL A 229 21.91 5.20 14.74
C VAL A 229 20.72 4.36 14.29
N GLY A 230 20.31 3.42 15.12
CA GLY A 230 19.30 2.42 14.78
C GLY A 230 19.93 1.15 14.20
N GLY A 231 19.08 0.23 13.73
CA GLY A 231 19.50 -1.06 13.19
C GLY A 231 18.33 -1.81 12.58
N ALA A 232 18.55 -3.08 12.23
CA ALA A 232 17.53 -3.90 11.58
C ALA A 232 16.24 -3.97 12.38
N ALA A 233 15.10 -3.83 11.68
CA ALA A 233 13.79 -4.05 12.27
C ALA A 233 13.69 -5.45 12.89
N LYS A 234 13.26 -5.52 14.15
CA LYS A 234 13.08 -6.77 14.90
C LYS A 234 11.72 -7.42 14.64
N SER A 235 10.77 -6.65 14.10
CA SER A 235 9.42 -7.09 13.74
C SER A 235 8.95 -6.35 12.50
N GLU A 236 7.83 -6.79 11.91
CA GLU A 236 7.23 -6.07 10.78
C GLU A 236 6.78 -4.65 11.13
N GLU A 237 6.41 -4.42 12.39
CA GLU A 237 5.97 -3.09 12.85
C GLU A 237 7.14 -2.12 13.02
N GLU A 238 8.37 -2.60 13.24
CA GLU A 238 9.55 -1.74 13.37
C GLU A 238 10.08 -1.19 12.04
N ARG A 239 9.49 -1.56 10.90
CA ARG A 239 9.95 -1.09 9.58
C ARG A 239 9.68 0.41 9.44
N GLY A 240 10.71 1.19 9.10
CA GLY A 240 10.64 2.65 9.02
C GLY A 240 11.15 3.36 10.28
N VAL A 241 11.23 4.68 10.23
CA VAL A 241 11.75 5.47 11.35
C VAL A 241 11.22 6.90 11.37
N LEU A 242 11.05 7.45 12.57
CA LEU A 242 11.11 8.88 12.85
C LEU A 242 12.39 9.14 13.65
N ALA A 243 13.21 10.07 13.19
CA ALA A 243 14.49 10.39 13.81
C ALA A 243 14.80 11.88 13.78
N GLU A 244 15.68 12.32 14.67
CA GLU A 244 16.09 13.71 14.82
C GLU A 244 17.62 13.83 14.89
N TYR A 245 18.13 14.95 14.36
CA TYR A 245 19.54 15.35 14.40
C TYR A 245 19.64 16.76 14.98
N ASP A 246 20.44 16.93 16.03
CA ASP A 246 20.58 18.20 16.75
C ASP A 246 21.75 19.07 16.26
N GLY A 247 22.37 18.68 15.13
CA GLY A 247 23.61 19.30 14.63
C GLY A 247 24.89 18.59 15.09
N GLN A 248 24.78 17.60 15.97
CA GLN A 248 25.92 16.79 16.46
C GLN A 248 25.63 15.30 16.37
N GLU A 249 24.50 14.85 16.93
CA GLU A 249 24.16 13.44 17.06
C GLU A 249 22.77 13.13 16.51
N TRP A 250 22.61 11.90 16.02
CA TRP A 250 21.32 11.36 15.59
C TRP A 250 20.65 10.57 16.71
N ARG A 251 19.34 10.74 16.86
CA ARG A 251 18.50 9.98 17.79
C ARG A 251 17.28 9.39 17.09
N ILE A 252 16.97 8.13 17.42
CA ILE A 252 15.72 7.49 17.03
C ILE A 252 14.61 7.96 17.96
N VAL A 253 13.54 8.53 17.39
CA VAL A 253 12.31 8.88 18.11
C VAL A 253 11.41 7.66 18.20
N GLU A 254 11.17 7.00 17.06
CA GLU A 254 10.30 5.82 17.00
C GLU A 254 10.59 4.95 15.77
N ARG A 255 10.51 3.63 15.91
CA ARG A 255 10.64 2.65 14.82
C ARG A 255 9.25 2.24 14.35
N ARG A 256 8.70 2.96 13.38
CA ARG A 256 7.41 2.73 12.68
C ARG A 256 7.50 3.34 11.28
N GLN A 257 6.52 3.07 10.42
CA GLN A 257 6.44 3.72 9.12
C GLN A 257 5.98 5.16 9.27
N PHE A 258 6.72 6.11 8.69
CA PHE A 258 6.37 7.54 8.67
C PHE A 258 6.57 8.13 7.27
N THR A 259 5.75 9.10 6.91
CA THR A 259 5.72 9.70 5.55
C THR A 259 5.81 11.23 5.52
N GLU A 260 5.44 11.92 6.60
CA GLU A 260 5.42 13.38 6.63
C GLU A 260 6.06 13.92 7.91
N VAL A 261 6.75 15.06 7.77
CA VAL A 261 7.25 15.89 8.87
C VAL A 261 7.08 17.35 8.46
N THR A 262 6.31 18.11 9.23
CA THR A 262 6.04 19.53 8.96
C THR A 262 5.70 20.27 10.26
N GLY A 263 5.30 21.53 10.17
CA GLY A 263 4.87 22.33 11.30
C GLY A 263 4.00 23.51 10.87
N PRO A 264 3.68 24.45 11.79
CA PRO A 264 2.79 25.58 11.52
C PRO A 264 3.25 26.51 10.39
N ASN A 265 4.53 26.51 10.01
CA ASN A 265 5.05 27.30 8.89
C ASN A 265 4.93 26.58 7.53
N GLY A 266 4.52 25.31 7.52
CA GLY A 266 4.17 24.53 6.33
C GLY A 266 5.27 24.55 5.27
N VAL A 267 4.89 24.86 4.02
CA VAL A 267 5.79 24.88 2.86
C VAL A 267 6.88 25.94 2.95
N THR A 268 6.75 26.95 3.84
CA THR A 268 7.84 27.91 4.07
C THR A 268 8.97 27.33 4.93
N GLY A 269 8.81 26.07 5.37
CA GLY A 269 9.80 25.29 6.09
C GLY A 269 9.92 25.67 7.56
N GLY A 270 11.07 25.30 8.14
CA GLY A 270 11.35 25.34 9.58
C GLY A 270 11.49 26.72 10.23
N SER A 271 11.78 26.74 11.52
CA SER A 271 12.12 27.96 12.27
C SER A 271 13.30 27.76 13.23
N ASP A 272 13.93 28.87 13.64
CA ASP A 272 14.92 28.90 14.75
C ASP A 272 14.24 28.84 16.13
N GLY A 273 12.90 28.84 16.16
CA GLY A 273 12.11 28.90 17.37
C GLY A 273 11.73 27.52 17.92
N ASN A 274 10.69 27.54 18.75
CA ASN A 274 10.12 26.34 19.38
C ASN A 274 8.79 25.92 18.74
N ASP A 275 8.61 26.18 17.44
CA ASP A 275 7.39 25.80 16.75
C ASP A 275 7.21 24.27 16.84
N PRO A 276 5.99 23.78 17.09
CA PRO A 276 5.75 22.35 17.16
C PRO A 276 6.06 21.67 15.82
N VAL A 277 6.59 20.45 15.89
CA VAL A 277 6.79 19.58 14.72
C VAL A 277 5.73 18.50 14.74
N TRP A 278 5.03 18.32 13.62
CA TRP A 278 4.07 17.25 13.42
C TRP A 278 4.66 16.23 12.45
N ALA A 279 4.58 14.96 12.81
CA ALA A 279 4.92 13.86 11.92
C ALA A 279 3.78 12.84 11.88
N VAL A 280 3.51 12.30 10.69
CA VAL A 280 2.43 11.33 10.49
C VAL A 280 3.01 10.00 10.01
N GLY A 281 2.60 8.94 10.68
CA GLY A 281 2.96 7.57 10.38
C GLY A 281 1.82 6.62 10.66
N TRP A 282 2.12 5.32 10.66
CA TRP A 282 1.14 4.28 10.97
C TRP A 282 1.80 3.02 11.50
N ASP A 283 0.98 2.22 12.16
CA ASP A 283 1.22 0.81 12.45
C ASP A 283 0.06 -0.02 11.90
N LYS A 284 -0.04 -1.31 12.24
CA LYS A 284 -1.14 -2.16 11.75
C LYS A 284 -2.52 -1.79 12.34
N ARG A 285 -2.57 -0.91 13.34
CA ARG A 285 -3.77 -0.55 14.12
C ARG A 285 -4.33 0.78 13.69
N SER A 286 -3.48 1.78 13.56
CA SER A 286 -3.90 3.18 13.51
C SER A 286 -2.87 4.05 12.80
N LEU A 287 -3.30 5.24 12.43
CA LEU A 287 -2.38 6.33 12.13
C LEU A 287 -1.76 6.83 13.44
N ARG A 288 -0.52 7.28 13.35
CA ARG A 288 0.28 7.79 14.47
C ARG A 288 0.67 9.24 14.16
N LEU A 289 0.01 10.19 14.81
CA LEU A 289 0.37 11.59 14.80
C LEU A 289 1.34 11.86 15.94
N LYS A 290 2.60 12.13 15.59
CA LYS A 290 3.67 12.49 16.53
C LYS A 290 3.78 14.00 16.58
N VAL A 291 3.89 14.53 17.79
CA VAL A 291 4.01 15.98 18.02
C VAL A 291 5.20 16.25 18.91
N LEU A 292 6.20 16.97 18.39
CA LEU A 292 7.27 17.55 19.19
C LEU A 292 6.81 18.91 19.68
N ASP A 293 6.58 19.03 20.98
CA ASP A 293 6.14 20.27 21.62
C ASP A 293 7.01 20.52 22.87
N GLY A 294 7.59 21.72 22.96
CA GLY A 294 8.53 22.06 24.04
C GLY A 294 9.68 21.06 24.23
N GLY A 295 10.21 20.49 23.14
CA GLY A 295 11.28 19.48 23.16
C GLY A 295 10.84 18.07 23.58
N THR A 296 9.53 17.82 23.77
CA THR A 296 8.98 16.52 24.16
C THR A 296 8.10 15.93 23.05
N TRP A 297 8.29 14.64 22.75
CA TRP A 297 7.46 13.93 21.79
C TRP A 297 6.20 13.35 22.44
N HIS A 298 5.05 13.63 21.82
CA HIS A 298 3.73 13.12 22.17
C HIS A 298 3.17 12.27 21.01
N THR A 299 2.28 11.34 21.32
CA THR A 299 1.62 10.47 20.34
C THR A 299 0.11 10.63 20.44
N TYR A 300 -0.55 10.75 19.30
CA TYR A 300 -2.00 10.70 19.15
C TYR A 300 -2.34 9.71 18.03
N LEU A 301 -3.36 8.89 18.24
CA LEU A 301 -3.78 7.86 17.30
C LEU A 301 -5.05 8.29 16.57
N LEU A 302 -5.11 8.02 15.28
CA LEU A 302 -6.25 8.36 14.44
C LEU A 302 -6.74 7.11 13.70
N PRO A 303 -8.04 7.00 13.39
CA PRO A 303 -8.55 5.92 12.58
C PRO A 303 -8.01 5.98 11.14
N LYS A 304 -7.96 4.82 10.48
CA LYS A 304 -7.72 4.68 9.04
C LYS A 304 -9.05 4.58 8.31
N ALA A 305 -9.15 5.12 7.10
CA ALA A 305 -10.31 4.91 6.22
C ALA A 305 -10.05 3.84 5.15
N ALA A 306 -8.80 3.64 4.76
CA ALA A 306 -8.37 2.65 3.78
C ALA A 306 -7.15 1.85 4.28
N TYR A 307 -7.04 0.59 3.82
CA TYR A 307 -5.88 -0.28 4.07
C TYR A 307 -4.89 -0.32 2.89
N CYS A 308 -5.19 0.33 1.76
CA CYS A 308 -4.32 0.30 0.57
C CYS A 308 -2.92 0.90 0.82
N ASN A 309 -2.80 1.76 1.83
CA ASN A 309 -1.53 2.39 2.19
C ASN A 309 -0.73 1.63 3.28
N ASP A 310 -1.14 0.40 3.65
CA ASP A 310 -0.50 -0.39 4.72
C ASP A 310 0.68 -1.26 4.26
N ALA A 311 1.08 -1.17 3.00
CA ALA A 311 2.14 -2.02 2.45
C ALA A 311 3.45 -1.88 3.24
N SER A 312 3.99 -3.03 3.69
CA SER A 312 5.15 -3.06 4.59
C SER A 312 6.50 -2.81 3.89
N HIS A 313 6.51 -2.79 2.55
CA HIS A 313 7.66 -2.39 1.75
C HIS A 313 7.75 -0.87 1.57
N GLY A 314 6.67 -0.13 1.82
CA GLY A 314 6.65 1.34 1.80
C GLY A 314 6.60 1.99 0.42
N TRP A 315 6.32 1.25 -0.65
CA TRP A 315 6.13 1.84 -2.00
C TRP A 315 4.74 2.43 -2.19
N TYR A 316 3.71 1.81 -1.60
CA TYR A 316 2.28 2.15 -1.81
C TYR A 316 1.76 3.28 -0.91
N THR A 317 2.70 4.05 -0.37
CA THR A 317 2.40 5.25 0.39
C THR A 317 3.31 6.32 -0.16
N GLU A 318 2.76 7.25 -0.94
CA GLU A 318 3.50 8.39 -1.46
C GLU A 318 3.73 9.37 -0.33
N TRP A 319 3.34 10.63 -0.52
CA TRP A 319 3.61 11.68 0.44
C TRP A 319 2.30 12.33 0.92
N PRO A 320 1.50 11.62 1.73
CA PRO A 320 0.38 12.24 2.45
C PRO A 320 0.88 13.46 3.25
N ARG A 321 0.04 14.51 3.37
CA ARG A 321 0.48 15.85 3.83
C ARG A 321 -0.33 16.37 5.00
N ILE A 322 0.29 17.27 5.77
CA ILE A 322 -0.40 18.31 6.56
C ILE A 322 -0.05 19.66 5.95
N ARG A 323 -1.03 20.42 5.46
CA ARG A 323 -0.77 21.70 4.79
C ARG A 323 -1.96 22.66 4.85
N GLU A 324 -1.65 23.95 4.74
CA GLU A 324 -2.62 25.02 4.55
C GLU A 324 -3.38 24.86 3.22
N ILE A 325 -4.68 25.10 3.28
CA ILE A 325 -5.62 25.11 2.16
C ILE A 325 -6.35 26.48 2.13
N THR A 326 -7.50 26.56 1.44
CA THR A 326 -8.24 27.81 1.27
C THR A 326 -8.67 28.44 2.60
N GLU A 327 -8.76 29.77 2.62
CA GLU A 327 -9.28 30.56 3.76
C GLU A 327 -8.49 30.38 5.08
N GLY A 328 -7.20 30.05 4.99
CA GLY A 328 -6.35 29.84 6.17
C GLY A 328 -6.67 28.56 6.95
N ARG A 329 -7.52 27.68 6.40
CA ARG A 329 -7.77 26.33 6.94
C ARG A 329 -6.55 25.45 6.70
N TRP A 330 -6.45 24.39 7.48
CA TRP A 330 -5.39 23.40 7.37
C TRP A 330 -6.01 22.01 7.28
N MET A 331 -5.42 21.17 6.44
CA MET A 331 -5.90 19.83 6.18
C MET A 331 -4.76 18.85 6.33
N MET A 332 -5.06 17.69 6.90
CA MET A 332 -4.24 16.50 6.83
C MET A 332 -4.92 15.48 5.91
N ASP A 333 -4.16 14.86 5.03
CA ASP A 333 -4.59 13.68 4.28
C ASP A 333 -3.72 12.49 4.64
N MET A 334 -4.32 11.36 5.02
CA MET A 334 -3.62 10.10 5.28
C MET A 334 -4.59 8.92 5.25
N HIS A 335 -4.17 7.79 4.64
CA HIS A 335 -4.93 6.53 4.56
C HIS A 335 -6.40 6.70 4.12
N GLY A 336 -6.61 7.51 3.08
CA GLY A 336 -7.90 7.69 2.43
C GLY A 336 -8.89 8.55 3.23
N MET A 337 -8.41 9.37 4.17
CA MET A 337 -9.21 10.27 4.97
C MET A 337 -8.60 11.67 4.96
N PHE A 338 -9.41 12.65 4.57
CA PHE A 338 -9.14 14.05 4.84
C PHE A 338 -9.56 14.38 6.27
N PHE A 339 -8.69 15.07 7.01
CA PHE A 339 -8.97 15.62 8.33
C PHE A 339 -8.81 17.13 8.33
N ASN A 340 -9.73 17.84 8.98
CA ASN A 340 -9.49 19.20 9.40
C ASN A 340 -8.35 19.14 10.41
N PHE A 341 -7.32 19.95 10.21
CA PHE A 341 -6.15 19.96 11.08
C PHE A 341 -5.96 21.35 11.65
N PRO A 342 -5.91 21.54 12.97
CA PRO A 342 -5.74 22.87 13.54
C PRO A 342 -4.27 23.29 13.44
N LYS A 343 -3.99 24.47 12.85
CA LYS A 343 -2.63 25.04 12.79
C LYS A 343 -1.97 25.18 14.17
N THR A 344 -2.78 25.27 15.23
CA THR A 344 -2.33 25.40 16.63
C THR A 344 -2.18 24.06 17.36
N PHE A 345 -2.23 22.92 16.64
CA PHE A 345 -2.13 21.60 17.26
C PHE A 345 -0.84 21.48 18.09
N SER A 346 -0.99 21.21 19.37
CA SER A 346 0.09 21.08 20.35
C SER A 346 -0.33 20.10 21.45
N ALA A 347 0.59 19.74 22.36
CA ALA A 347 0.27 18.79 23.42
C ALA A 347 -0.78 19.32 24.42
N SER A 348 -0.83 20.65 24.58
CA SER A 348 -1.77 21.36 25.45
C SER A 348 -3.03 21.89 24.73
N ASN A 349 -3.05 21.82 23.39
CA ASN A 349 -4.19 22.20 22.56
C ASN A 349 -4.27 21.27 21.35
N SER A 350 -4.89 20.11 21.56
CA SER A 350 -5.04 19.02 20.58
C SER A 350 -6.48 18.86 20.06
N ALA A 351 -7.37 19.79 20.40
CA ALA A 351 -8.73 19.83 19.88
C ALA A 351 -8.80 20.45 18.47
N GLY A 352 -9.91 20.20 17.77
CA GLY A 352 -10.20 20.76 16.44
C GLY A 352 -9.80 19.87 15.27
N ILE A 353 -9.07 18.77 15.52
CA ILE A 353 -8.89 17.71 14.54
C ILE A 353 -10.17 16.89 14.39
N SER A 354 -10.62 16.68 13.15
CA SER A 354 -11.84 15.93 12.86
C SER A 354 -11.84 15.42 11.41
N PRO A 355 -12.48 14.29 11.09
CA PRO A 355 -12.63 13.86 9.71
C PRO A 355 -13.45 14.87 8.89
N ILE A 356 -13.09 15.03 7.62
CA ILE A 356 -13.83 15.82 6.61
C ILE A 356 -14.62 14.86 5.73
N GLY A 357 -13.95 13.85 5.17
CA GLY A 357 -14.52 12.86 4.26
C GLY A 357 -13.48 11.84 3.82
N SER A 358 -13.93 10.62 3.53
CA SER A 358 -13.05 9.59 2.98
C SER A 358 -12.95 9.67 1.45
N HIS A 359 -11.86 9.17 0.89
CA HIS A 359 -11.65 9.11 -0.55
C HIS A 359 -10.87 7.84 -0.94
N LEU A 360 -10.91 7.53 -2.24
CA LEU A 360 -10.11 6.48 -2.84
C LEU A 360 -8.87 7.02 -3.56
N ARG A 361 -8.88 8.32 -3.91
CA ARG A 361 -7.82 8.93 -4.71
C ARG A 361 -6.45 8.88 -4.04
N TYR A 362 -5.42 8.74 -4.85
CA TYR A 362 -4.04 9.02 -4.50
C TYR A 362 -3.79 10.53 -4.51
N VAL A 363 -3.49 11.13 -3.36
CA VAL A 363 -3.28 12.58 -3.24
C VAL A 363 -1.90 12.88 -2.64
N PRO A 364 -0.84 13.08 -3.48
CA PRO A 364 0.52 13.30 -2.97
C PRO A 364 0.83 14.72 -2.48
N ASP A 365 0.05 15.73 -2.89
CA ASP A 365 0.18 17.11 -2.40
C ASP A 365 -1.09 17.93 -2.69
N PHE A 366 -1.24 19.06 -2.02
CA PHE A 366 -2.38 19.97 -2.22
C PHE A 366 -2.07 21.40 -1.80
N CYS A 367 -2.79 22.37 -2.34
CA CYS A 367 -2.63 23.78 -1.98
C CYS A 367 -3.89 24.62 -2.24
N ASP A 368 -3.90 25.85 -1.76
CA ASP A 368 -4.80 26.90 -2.26
C ASP A 368 -4.25 27.49 -3.58
N TRP A 369 -5.12 27.69 -4.57
CA TRP A 369 -4.83 28.48 -5.77
C TRP A 369 -6.05 29.28 -6.19
N ASN A 370 -5.94 30.61 -6.20
CA ASN A 370 -7.03 31.52 -6.54
C ASN A 370 -8.33 31.25 -5.75
N GLY A 371 -8.20 30.94 -4.46
CA GLY A 371 -9.34 30.65 -3.57
C GLY A 371 -9.96 29.27 -3.78
N ARG A 372 -9.33 28.40 -4.58
CA ARG A 372 -9.76 27.02 -4.82
C ARG A 372 -8.77 26.04 -4.21
N LEU A 373 -9.31 24.96 -3.64
CA LEU A 373 -8.50 23.83 -3.24
C LEU A 373 -8.02 23.10 -4.49
N VAL A 374 -6.72 22.87 -4.58
CA VAL A 374 -6.07 22.08 -5.61
C VAL A 374 -5.50 20.81 -5.00
N LEU A 375 -5.86 19.66 -5.53
CA LEU A 375 -5.28 18.36 -5.19
C LEU A 375 -4.43 17.86 -6.36
N ALA A 376 -3.18 17.52 -6.10
CA ALA A 376 -2.35 16.74 -7.00
C ALA A 376 -2.74 15.26 -6.91
N THR A 377 -2.67 14.53 -8.02
CA THR A 377 -3.03 13.11 -8.05
C THR A 377 -1.97 12.22 -8.71
N ASP A 378 -2.09 10.91 -8.49
CA ASP A 378 -1.50 9.87 -9.33
C ASP A 378 -2.60 8.95 -9.88
N GLU A 379 -3.18 9.32 -11.02
CA GLU A 379 -4.41 8.69 -11.53
C GLU A 379 -4.18 7.30 -12.12
N THR A 380 -3.03 7.09 -12.76
CA THR A 380 -2.71 5.80 -13.38
C THR A 380 -1.22 5.58 -13.39
N SER A 381 -0.82 4.45 -12.81
CA SER A 381 0.50 3.89 -12.85
C SER A 381 0.41 2.48 -13.46
N ILE A 382 1.37 2.13 -14.32
CA ILE A 382 1.44 0.81 -14.96
C ILE A 382 1.91 -0.27 -13.95
N GLN A 383 2.41 0.11 -12.77
CA GLN A 383 2.98 -0.76 -11.71
C GLN A 383 2.31 -2.15 -11.54
N GLY A 384 2.67 -3.11 -12.40
CA GLY A 384 2.08 -4.46 -12.39
C GLY A 384 0.73 -4.60 -13.10
N ASN A 385 0.10 -3.52 -13.56
CA ASN A 385 -1.15 -3.53 -14.32
C ASN A 385 -0.91 -3.60 -15.83
N PRO A 386 -0.98 -4.79 -16.46
CA PRO A 386 -0.76 -4.92 -17.91
C PRO A 386 -1.88 -4.28 -18.74
N LEU A 387 -3.02 -3.91 -18.12
CA LEU A 387 -4.17 -3.32 -18.79
C LEU A 387 -4.19 -1.79 -18.73
N ALA A 388 -3.33 -1.17 -17.91
CA ALA A 388 -3.16 0.27 -17.90
C ALA A 388 -2.68 0.76 -19.27
N GLY A 389 -3.35 1.81 -19.79
CA GLY A 389 -3.02 2.38 -21.10
C GLY A 389 -1.69 3.12 -21.07
N GLN A 390 -1.54 4.03 -20.11
CA GLN A 390 -0.37 4.88 -19.93
C GLN A 390 -0.31 5.45 -18.51
N PRO A 391 0.88 5.82 -18.01
CA PRO A 391 0.98 6.56 -16.78
C PRO A 391 0.53 8.01 -16.99
N GLN A 392 -0.36 8.51 -16.15
CA GLN A 392 -0.89 9.87 -16.27
C GLN A 392 -1.39 10.41 -14.93
N SER A 393 -1.37 11.74 -14.80
CA SER A 393 -1.88 12.46 -13.63
C SER A 393 -2.48 13.80 -14.02
N ASN A 394 -3.33 14.35 -13.14
CA ASN A 394 -3.90 15.67 -13.32
C ASN A 394 -4.05 16.36 -11.94
N LEU A 395 -4.60 17.55 -11.95
CA LEU A 395 -4.99 18.30 -10.77
C LEU A 395 -6.52 18.29 -10.67
N TRP A 396 -7.02 18.19 -9.44
CA TRP A 396 -8.42 18.46 -9.13
C TRP A 396 -8.56 19.83 -8.47
N PHE A 397 -9.55 20.61 -8.91
CA PHE A 397 -9.85 21.96 -8.45
C PHE A 397 -11.28 22.01 -7.90
N GLY A 398 -11.44 22.37 -6.63
CA GLY A 398 -12.75 22.55 -6.01
C GLY A 398 -12.67 23.31 -4.70
N SER A 399 -13.51 22.93 -3.76
CA SER A 399 -13.69 23.59 -2.46
C SER A 399 -13.55 22.61 -1.30
N TYR A 400 -13.39 23.17 -0.10
CA TYR A 400 -13.34 22.39 1.14
C TYR A 400 -14.70 21.69 1.41
N GLU A 401 -15.81 22.39 1.14
CA GLU A 401 -17.17 21.89 1.33
C GLU A 401 -17.47 20.70 0.42
N GLU A 402 -16.93 20.69 -0.81
CA GLU A 402 -17.06 19.56 -1.71
C GLU A 402 -16.39 18.30 -1.14
N LEU A 403 -15.24 18.40 -0.47
CA LEU A 403 -14.58 17.23 0.13
C LEU A 403 -15.48 16.50 1.13
N GLN A 404 -16.29 17.25 1.88
CA GLN A 404 -17.24 16.67 2.83
C GLN A 404 -18.26 15.76 2.14
N ASN A 405 -18.50 15.97 0.84
CA ASN A 405 -19.44 15.22 0.02
C ASN A 405 -18.77 14.12 -0.81
N TRP A 406 -17.45 13.91 -0.73
CA TRP A 406 -16.80 12.84 -1.50
C TRP A 406 -17.15 11.45 -0.98
N GLY A 407 -16.98 11.22 0.31
CA GLY A 407 -17.28 9.95 0.94
C GLY A 407 -17.63 10.13 2.42
N PRO A 408 -18.42 9.22 3.00
CA PRO A 408 -18.72 9.25 4.43
C PRO A 408 -17.42 9.17 5.25
N ALA A 409 -17.37 9.88 6.37
CA ALA A 409 -16.24 9.78 7.28
C ALA A 409 -16.35 8.46 8.07
N ASN A 410 -15.79 7.41 7.49
CA ASN A 410 -15.71 6.07 8.05
C ASN A 410 -14.26 5.78 8.45
N GLY A 411 -14.07 5.38 9.71
CA GLY A 411 -12.75 5.15 10.26
C GLY A 411 -12.71 3.93 11.16
N TYR A 412 -11.61 3.21 11.12
CA TYR A 412 -11.36 2.07 11.99
C TYR A 412 -9.92 2.09 12.52
N GLY A 413 -9.75 1.59 13.73
CA GLY A 413 -8.46 1.58 14.39
C GLY A 413 -8.62 1.55 15.90
N GLY A 414 -7.52 1.48 16.63
CA GLY A 414 -7.55 1.59 18.08
C GLY A 414 -6.16 1.44 18.66
N PRO A 415 -6.01 1.68 19.97
CA PRO A 415 -4.71 1.62 20.61
C PRO A 415 -4.10 0.22 20.60
N TRP A 416 -4.92 -0.84 20.62
CA TRP A 416 -4.41 -2.21 20.81
C TRP A 416 -5.04 -3.23 19.87
N ILE A 417 -4.23 -4.13 19.30
CA ILE A 417 -4.69 -5.42 18.72
C ILE A 417 -3.69 -6.51 19.07
N ASP A 418 -4.13 -7.42 19.93
CA ASP A 418 -3.30 -8.48 20.52
C ASP A 418 -1.99 -7.95 21.13
N ASP A 419 -2.03 -6.80 21.81
CA ASP A 419 -0.87 -6.19 22.46
C ASP A 419 -0.73 -6.66 23.90
N ASP A 420 0.52 -6.81 24.35
CA ASP A 420 0.83 -6.91 25.78
C ASP A 420 0.58 -5.55 26.44
N VAL A 421 -0.35 -5.49 27.39
CA VAL A 421 -0.76 -4.28 28.10
C VAL A 421 -0.39 -4.40 29.57
N THR A 422 0.31 -3.39 30.08
CA THR A 422 0.65 -3.27 31.51
C THR A 422 -0.50 -2.68 32.30
N ALA A 423 -0.80 -3.28 33.45
CA ALA A 423 -1.82 -2.84 34.39
C ALA A 423 -1.72 -1.34 34.69
N ASN A 424 -2.87 -0.68 34.72
CA ASN A 424 -3.06 0.73 35.09
C ASN A 424 -2.28 1.74 34.22
N THR A 425 -1.69 1.30 33.10
CA THR A 425 -0.98 2.15 32.16
C THR A 425 -1.94 2.61 31.06
N PRO A 426 -2.16 3.92 30.88
CA PRO A 426 -3.02 4.41 29.82
C PRO A 426 -2.46 4.07 28.44
N SER A 427 -3.35 3.71 27.50
CA SER A 427 -3.03 3.70 26.08
C SER A 427 -2.70 5.10 25.57
N ASP A 428 -2.09 5.15 24.38
CA ASP A 428 -2.05 6.39 23.61
C ASP A 428 -3.50 6.89 23.34
N PRO A 429 -3.73 8.22 23.29
CA PRO A 429 -5.03 8.82 22.95
C PRO A 429 -5.49 8.44 21.54
N PHE A 430 -6.74 8.03 21.38
CA PHE A 430 -7.35 7.70 20.09
C PHE A 430 -8.50 8.67 19.77
N LEU A 431 -8.50 9.22 18.55
CA LEU A 431 -9.47 10.23 18.12
C LEU A 431 -10.90 9.64 18.05
N ILE A 432 -11.83 10.29 18.74
CA ILE A 432 -13.27 9.97 18.65
C ILE A 432 -14.14 11.17 18.23
N ALA A 433 -13.56 12.37 18.12
CA ALA A 433 -14.27 13.56 17.66
C ALA A 433 -14.62 13.50 16.16
N GLY A 434 -15.77 14.06 15.82
CA GLY A 434 -16.30 14.13 14.45
C GLY A 434 -16.93 12.83 13.93
N PHE A 435 -17.13 11.83 14.79
CA PHE A 435 -17.89 10.62 14.49
C PHE A 435 -19.15 10.56 15.36
N GLU A 436 -20.25 10.05 14.82
CA GLU A 436 -21.54 9.99 15.53
C GLU A 436 -21.79 8.59 16.08
N HIS A 437 -21.55 7.56 15.25
CA HIS A 437 -21.68 6.16 15.65
C HIS A 437 -20.31 5.56 15.91
N ARG A 438 -20.13 5.01 17.11
CA ARG A 438 -18.85 4.52 17.61
C ARG A 438 -19.06 3.21 18.36
N VAL A 439 -18.42 2.15 17.88
CA VAL A 439 -18.43 0.84 18.54
C VAL A 439 -16.99 0.50 18.92
N LEU A 440 -16.75 0.35 20.21
CA LEU A 440 -15.49 -0.10 20.78
C LEU A 440 -15.55 -1.61 20.99
N HIS A 441 -14.67 -2.34 20.32
CA HIS A 441 -14.51 -3.78 20.42
C HIS A 441 -13.40 -4.09 21.42
N LEU A 442 -13.77 -4.69 22.56
CA LEU A 442 -12.82 -5.10 23.61
C LEU A 442 -12.65 -6.61 23.61
N ALA A 443 -11.41 -7.05 23.70
CA ALA A 443 -11.08 -8.46 23.84
C ALA A 443 -9.83 -8.64 24.70
N THR A 444 -9.74 -9.82 25.32
CA THR A 444 -8.57 -10.27 26.07
C THR A 444 -8.03 -11.56 25.46
N GLY A 445 -6.73 -11.79 25.59
CA GLY A 445 -6.04 -12.94 25.03
C GLY A 445 -5.66 -12.76 23.57
N LYS A 446 -4.67 -13.54 23.10
CA LYS A 446 -4.27 -13.54 21.70
C LYS A 446 -5.39 -14.12 20.84
N ARG A 447 -6.06 -13.28 20.05
CA ARG A 447 -6.99 -13.73 19.01
C ARG A 447 -6.29 -14.10 17.73
N GLN A 448 -5.10 -14.70 17.80
CA GLN A 448 -4.53 -15.27 16.61
C GLN A 448 -4.99 -16.71 16.47
N ALA A 449 -5.85 -16.95 15.48
CA ALA A 449 -5.66 -18.11 14.63
C ALA A 449 -4.33 -17.88 13.88
N LYS A 450 -3.21 -18.05 14.59
CA LYS A 450 -1.89 -18.02 13.99
C LYS A 450 -1.79 -19.31 13.21
N THR A 451 -2.30 -19.35 11.98
CA THR A 451 -1.91 -20.43 11.07
C THR A 451 -0.42 -20.21 10.85
N GLU A 452 0.42 -20.89 11.64
CA GLU A 452 1.83 -20.91 11.35
C GLU A 452 1.96 -21.46 9.93
N GLN A 453 2.47 -20.62 9.03
CA GLN A 453 2.66 -21.03 7.66
C GLN A 453 3.65 -22.19 7.68
N ALA A 454 3.16 -23.36 7.25
CA ALA A 454 3.94 -24.56 7.20
C ALA A 454 5.15 -24.34 6.27
N LEU A 455 6.37 -24.31 6.80
CA LEU A 455 7.58 -24.20 5.96
C LEU A 455 8.00 -25.57 5.37
N ARG A 456 8.58 -25.55 4.17
CA ARG A 456 9.05 -26.73 3.44
C ARG A 456 10.40 -27.21 3.97
N ALA A 457 11.28 -26.31 4.38
CA ALA A 457 12.44 -26.60 5.23
C ALA A 457 12.29 -25.85 6.55
N THR A 458 13.03 -26.23 7.59
CA THR A 458 12.89 -25.60 8.92
C THR A 458 13.13 -24.08 8.89
N ASP A 459 14.02 -23.63 8.01
CA ASP A 459 14.48 -22.25 7.88
C ASP A 459 13.79 -21.44 6.79
N GLN A 460 13.11 -22.07 5.82
CA GLN A 460 12.65 -21.35 4.62
C GLN A 460 11.59 -22.07 3.80
N GLN A 461 11.04 -21.29 2.86
CA GLN A 461 10.08 -21.66 1.82
C GLN A 461 8.70 -22.05 2.37
N VAL A 462 7.72 -21.18 2.21
CA VAL A 462 6.35 -21.44 2.64
C VAL A 462 5.72 -22.53 1.76
N ILE A 463 5.06 -23.50 2.38
CA ILE A 463 4.14 -24.43 1.72
C ILE A 463 2.85 -23.66 1.47
N THR A 464 2.55 -23.42 0.19
CA THR A 464 1.42 -22.62 -0.27
C THR A 464 0.16 -23.46 -0.45
N GLU A 465 0.30 -24.76 -0.72
CA GLU A 465 -0.81 -25.73 -0.75
C GLU A 465 -0.38 -27.01 -0.03
N LEU A 466 -1.06 -27.34 1.08
CA LEU A 466 -0.83 -28.54 1.88
C LEU A 466 -2.13 -29.35 1.98
N PRO A 467 -2.17 -30.63 1.53
CA PRO A 467 -3.34 -31.48 1.72
C PRO A 467 -3.71 -31.61 3.19
N GLU A 468 -5.01 -31.54 3.50
CA GLU A 468 -5.54 -31.63 4.87
C GLU A 468 -5.06 -32.88 5.61
N GLN A 469 -4.93 -34.00 4.89
CA GLN A 469 -4.39 -35.26 5.42
C GLN A 469 -2.97 -35.13 5.99
N LEU A 470 -2.13 -34.29 5.38
CA LEU A 470 -0.76 -34.04 5.83
C LEU A 470 -0.71 -32.92 6.88
N ALA A 471 -1.60 -31.93 6.76
CA ALA A 471 -1.68 -30.82 7.70
C ALA A 471 -2.01 -31.27 9.14
N ALA A 472 -2.71 -32.38 9.30
CA ALA A 472 -3.09 -32.95 10.59
C ALA A 472 -1.99 -33.80 11.26
N LEU A 473 -0.80 -33.94 10.66
CA LEU A 473 0.25 -34.85 11.13
C LEU A 473 1.48 -34.10 11.69
N PRO A 474 2.18 -34.67 12.70
CA PRO A 474 3.53 -34.23 13.07
C PRO A 474 4.45 -34.18 11.86
N ARG A 475 5.11 -33.05 11.68
CA ARG A 475 6.00 -32.80 10.55
C ARG A 475 7.45 -32.73 11.04
N VAL A 476 8.33 -33.47 10.39
CA VAL A 476 9.77 -33.48 10.66
C VAL A 476 10.51 -32.88 9.47
N THR A 477 11.31 -31.85 9.73
CA THR A 477 12.05 -31.06 8.73
C THR A 477 13.51 -30.86 9.15
N LEU A 478 14.32 -30.36 8.22
CA LEU A 478 15.69 -29.90 8.48
C LEU A 478 15.90 -28.56 7.77
N ASN A 479 16.88 -27.78 8.24
CA ASN A 479 17.32 -26.56 7.54
C ASN A 479 17.83 -26.89 6.13
N ARG A 480 17.53 -26.07 5.12
CA ARG A 480 18.06 -26.28 3.77
C ARG A 480 19.55 -25.95 3.69
N GLY A 481 20.01 -24.90 4.38
CA GLY A 481 21.40 -24.44 4.32
C GLY A 481 21.83 -24.00 2.90
N ASP A 482 23.08 -24.28 2.53
CA ASP A 482 23.65 -23.91 1.22
C ASP A 482 23.07 -24.76 0.08
N TRP A 483 22.41 -24.12 -0.87
CA TRP A 483 21.73 -24.80 -1.96
C TRP A 483 22.67 -25.39 -3.03
N HIS A 484 23.95 -25.00 -3.01
CA HIS A 484 24.99 -25.58 -3.86
C HIS A 484 25.52 -26.93 -3.34
N LYS A 485 24.98 -27.43 -2.23
CA LYS A 485 25.35 -28.73 -1.65
C LYS A 485 24.14 -29.69 -1.61
N PRO A 486 24.38 -31.01 -1.71
CA PRO A 486 23.36 -32.03 -1.49
C PRO A 486 22.60 -31.79 -0.19
N ALA A 487 21.28 -31.90 -0.24
CA ALA A 487 20.47 -31.71 0.96
C ALA A 487 20.61 -32.94 1.88
N PRO A 488 20.87 -32.76 3.18
CA PRO A 488 21.15 -33.87 4.09
C PRO A 488 19.90 -34.71 4.33
N GLY A 489 20.13 -36.00 4.63
CA GLY A 489 19.11 -36.86 5.21
C GLY A 489 19.05 -36.67 6.72
N PHE A 490 18.01 -37.17 7.36
CA PHE A 490 17.81 -36.99 8.80
C PHE A 490 17.15 -38.19 9.45
N VAL A 491 17.12 -38.17 10.78
CA VAL A 491 16.63 -39.29 11.59
C VAL A 491 15.70 -38.76 12.66
N PHE A 492 14.65 -39.51 12.95
CA PHE A 492 13.79 -39.30 14.11
C PHE A 492 13.37 -40.64 14.70
N GLU A 493 12.81 -40.62 15.89
CA GLU A 493 12.27 -41.80 16.58
C GLU A 493 10.75 -41.70 16.68
N VAL A 494 10.09 -42.85 16.52
CA VAL A 494 8.66 -43.04 16.77
C VAL A 494 8.47 -44.06 17.88
N SER A 495 7.65 -43.78 18.89
CA SER A 495 7.47 -44.71 20.02
C SER A 495 6.56 -45.89 19.72
N GLU A 496 5.79 -45.82 18.63
CA GLU A 496 4.94 -46.89 18.10
C GLU A 496 5.16 -47.01 16.59
N SER A 497 4.56 -48.02 15.95
CA SER A 497 4.60 -48.11 14.48
C SER A 497 3.99 -46.86 13.85
N ALA A 498 4.56 -46.41 12.74
CA ALA A 498 4.19 -45.17 12.08
C ALA A 498 4.11 -45.33 10.56
N LYS A 499 3.14 -44.68 9.95
CA LYS A 499 3.11 -44.39 8.51
C LYS A 499 3.78 -43.04 8.29
N VAL A 500 4.83 -43.02 7.49
CA VAL A 500 5.55 -41.79 7.16
C VAL A 500 5.23 -41.42 5.73
N TYR A 501 4.69 -40.22 5.55
CA TYR A 501 4.48 -39.57 4.27
C TYR A 501 5.65 -38.63 3.99
N LEU A 502 6.38 -38.87 2.91
CA LEU A 502 7.60 -38.14 2.57
C LEU A 502 7.35 -37.26 1.35
N ALA A 503 7.32 -35.94 1.55
CA ALA A 503 7.29 -34.97 0.48
C ALA A 503 8.68 -34.82 -0.14
N VAL A 504 8.76 -35.06 -1.45
CA VAL A 504 10.00 -35.06 -2.23
C VAL A 504 9.95 -34.02 -3.33
N ASP A 505 10.93 -33.12 -3.31
CA ASP A 505 11.15 -32.12 -4.35
C ASP A 505 11.34 -32.79 -5.70
N ARG A 506 10.41 -32.55 -6.63
CA ARG A 506 10.41 -33.22 -7.95
C ARG A 506 11.59 -32.83 -8.84
N ARG A 507 12.25 -31.70 -8.56
CA ARG A 507 13.27 -31.15 -9.44
C ARG A 507 14.47 -32.10 -9.52
N GLY A 508 14.88 -32.42 -10.74
CA GLY A 508 15.95 -33.39 -11.00
C GLY A 508 15.54 -34.87 -10.93
N ASN A 509 14.27 -35.19 -10.65
CA ASN A 509 13.73 -36.55 -10.54
C ASN A 509 14.49 -37.45 -9.55
N PRO A 510 14.53 -37.09 -8.25
CA PRO A 510 15.24 -37.88 -7.25
C PRO A 510 14.67 -39.29 -7.13
N LYS A 511 15.57 -40.27 -6.97
CA LYS A 511 15.20 -41.68 -6.78
C LYS A 511 15.14 -42.00 -5.29
N LEU A 512 13.99 -42.49 -4.83
CA LEU A 512 13.86 -43.07 -3.50
C LEU A 512 14.12 -44.58 -3.51
N PRO A 513 14.52 -45.17 -2.37
CA PRO A 513 14.56 -46.62 -2.21
C PRO A 513 13.19 -47.28 -2.51
N GLU A 514 13.20 -48.49 -3.06
CA GLU A 514 11.99 -49.23 -3.51
C GLU A 514 10.90 -49.40 -2.44
N ALA A 515 11.28 -49.34 -1.16
CA ALA A 515 10.36 -49.43 -0.04
C ALA A 515 9.44 -48.20 0.14
N TRP A 516 9.64 -47.12 -0.62
CA TRP A 516 8.78 -45.95 -0.64
C TRP A 516 7.81 -46.03 -1.82
N HIS A 517 6.50 -45.97 -1.53
CA HIS A 517 5.46 -46.06 -2.55
C HIS A 517 4.88 -44.68 -2.84
N LYS A 518 4.74 -44.31 -4.12
CA LYS A 518 4.17 -43.03 -4.53
C LYS A 518 2.68 -42.96 -4.15
N THR A 519 2.21 -41.81 -3.70
CA THR A 519 0.80 -41.52 -3.41
C THR A 519 0.22 -40.54 -4.44
N GLU A 520 -1.10 -40.33 -4.41
CA GLU A 520 -1.80 -39.28 -5.18
C GLU A 520 -1.67 -37.89 -4.54
N LEU A 521 -1.03 -37.78 -3.38
CA LEU A 521 -0.85 -36.50 -2.70
C LEU A 521 0.34 -35.74 -3.28
N SER A 522 0.15 -34.43 -3.44
CA SER A 522 1.23 -33.47 -3.70
C SER A 522 1.08 -32.25 -2.80
N LEU A 523 2.16 -31.47 -2.65
CA LEU A 523 2.10 -30.17 -1.99
C LEU A 523 2.84 -29.13 -2.83
N LYS A 524 2.45 -27.87 -2.71
CA LYS A 524 3.13 -26.74 -3.38
C LYS A 524 3.83 -25.84 -2.39
N TRP A 525 4.95 -25.27 -2.82
CA TRP A 525 5.76 -24.39 -1.98
C TRP A 525 6.57 -23.38 -2.79
N GLY A 526 7.01 -22.31 -2.13
CA GLY A 526 7.78 -21.24 -2.75
C GLY A 526 7.02 -20.56 -3.90
N LYS A 527 7.72 -20.18 -4.96
CA LYS A 527 7.15 -19.60 -6.19
C LYS A 527 6.74 -20.72 -7.17
N ASP A 528 5.79 -21.56 -6.76
CA ASP A 528 5.16 -22.60 -7.60
C ASP A 528 5.99 -23.88 -7.83
N PHE A 529 6.75 -24.32 -6.83
CA PHE A 529 7.34 -25.65 -6.82
C PHE A 529 6.37 -26.69 -6.27
N GLU A 530 6.50 -27.93 -6.72
CA GLU A 530 5.61 -29.02 -6.32
C GLU A 530 6.43 -30.23 -5.87
N ASP A 531 5.98 -30.84 -4.77
CA ASP A 531 6.50 -32.09 -4.25
C ASP A 531 5.55 -33.23 -4.54
N VAL A 532 6.12 -34.39 -4.84
CA VAL A 532 5.40 -35.66 -4.86
C VAL A 532 5.52 -36.31 -3.49
N VAL A 533 4.42 -36.82 -2.95
CA VAL A 533 4.40 -37.47 -1.64
C VAL A 533 4.47 -38.99 -1.80
N TYR A 534 5.40 -39.60 -1.07
CA TYR A 534 5.56 -41.05 -0.97
C TYR A 534 5.16 -41.53 0.43
N ILE A 535 4.83 -42.80 0.58
CA ILE A 535 4.47 -43.40 1.87
C ILE A 535 5.31 -44.65 2.16
N ARG A 536 5.65 -44.84 3.43
CA ARG A 536 6.27 -46.07 3.94
C ARG A 536 5.91 -46.30 5.41
N GLU A 537 5.71 -47.56 5.78
CA GLU A 537 5.50 -47.97 7.17
C GLU A 537 6.83 -48.29 7.88
N PHE A 538 6.92 -47.88 9.14
CA PHE A 538 8.04 -48.14 10.03
C PHE A 538 7.56 -48.77 11.35
N PRO A 539 8.28 -49.75 11.91
CA PRO A 539 8.04 -50.21 13.27
C PRO A 539 8.44 -49.13 14.29
N ALA A 540 8.06 -49.32 15.55
CA ALA A 540 8.53 -48.49 16.66
C ALA A 540 10.08 -48.45 16.69
N GLY A 541 10.63 -47.27 16.96
CA GLY A 541 12.06 -47.01 17.01
C GLY A 541 12.52 -45.99 15.97
N ARG A 542 13.72 -46.21 15.43
CA ARG A 542 14.44 -45.24 14.62
C ARG A 542 13.95 -45.23 13.16
N VAL A 543 13.52 -44.07 12.68
CA VAL A 543 13.17 -43.78 11.29
C VAL A 543 14.30 -43.00 10.63
N VAL A 544 14.75 -43.47 9.47
CA VAL A 544 15.83 -42.84 8.69
C VAL A 544 15.29 -42.33 7.36
N ILE A 545 15.38 -41.02 7.16
CA ILE A 545 15.03 -40.35 5.92
C ILE A 545 16.30 -40.15 5.09
N PRO A 546 16.32 -40.59 3.81
CA PRO A 546 17.49 -40.47 2.97
C PRO A 546 17.83 -39.01 2.68
N ARG A 547 19.08 -38.78 2.26
CA ARG A 547 19.50 -37.49 1.70
C ARG A 547 18.89 -37.27 0.32
N ASN A 548 18.77 -36.02 -0.08
CA ASN A 548 18.45 -35.65 -1.47
C ASN A 548 19.71 -35.12 -2.15
N ASP A 549 20.38 -35.98 -2.89
CA ASP A 549 21.62 -35.71 -3.62
C ASP A 549 21.41 -35.37 -5.09
N THR A 550 20.16 -35.14 -5.49
CA THR A 550 19.81 -34.90 -6.88
C THR A 550 20.01 -33.43 -7.26
N GLU A 551 20.89 -33.21 -8.25
CA GLU A 551 21.01 -31.92 -8.93
C GLU A 551 19.85 -31.73 -9.91
N HIS A 552 19.24 -30.55 -9.88
CA HIS A 552 18.22 -30.19 -10.87
C HIS A 552 18.79 -29.30 -11.99
N ILE A 553 19.87 -28.58 -11.71
CA ILE A 553 20.71 -27.82 -12.65
C ILE A 553 22.15 -27.99 -12.14
N PRO A 554 23.18 -28.02 -13.00
CA PRO A 554 24.57 -28.19 -12.55
C PRO A 554 24.94 -27.26 -11.39
N GLY A 555 25.30 -27.84 -10.24
CA GLY A 555 25.66 -27.11 -9.03
C GLY A 555 24.49 -26.61 -8.18
N SER A 556 23.24 -26.94 -8.51
CA SER A 556 22.03 -26.64 -7.74
C SER A 556 21.30 -27.92 -7.31
N PHE A 557 21.19 -28.14 -5.99
CA PHE A 557 20.53 -29.32 -5.43
C PHE A 557 19.12 -29.01 -4.91
N GLY A 558 18.24 -30.00 -4.99
CA GLY A 558 16.87 -29.92 -4.47
C GLY A 558 16.77 -29.70 -2.95
N MET A 559 15.54 -29.57 -2.45
CA MET A 559 15.27 -29.42 -1.01
C MET A 559 15.49 -30.73 -0.22
N PRO A 560 15.82 -30.67 1.09
CA PRO A 560 15.71 -31.84 1.95
C PRO A 560 14.29 -32.39 1.91
N HIS A 561 14.09 -33.69 2.15
CA HIS A 561 12.73 -34.22 2.21
C HIS A 561 11.98 -33.68 3.44
N THR A 562 10.65 -33.66 3.40
CA THR A 562 9.80 -33.37 4.57
C THR A 562 9.00 -34.61 4.93
N ALA A 563 9.09 -35.06 6.18
CA ALA A 563 8.33 -36.21 6.66
C ALA A 563 7.11 -35.75 7.45
N PHE A 564 5.94 -36.32 7.14
CA PHE A 564 4.71 -36.22 7.94
C PHE A 564 4.44 -37.59 8.54
N VAL A 565 4.19 -37.66 9.85
CA VAL A 565 4.25 -38.92 10.60
C VAL A 565 2.89 -39.24 11.21
N GLU A 566 2.19 -40.21 10.63
CA GLU A 566 0.96 -40.77 11.18
C GLU A 566 1.31 -41.88 12.17
N THR A 567 1.09 -41.64 13.46
CA THR A 567 1.33 -42.61 14.53
C THR A 567 0.40 -42.34 15.72
N LYS A 568 0.15 -43.36 16.54
CA LYS A 568 -0.53 -43.23 17.85
C LYS A 568 0.45 -42.88 18.98
N GLY A 569 1.75 -43.04 18.72
CA GLY A 569 2.82 -42.75 19.67
C GLY A 569 3.37 -41.32 19.55
N SER A 570 4.49 -41.08 20.22
CA SER A 570 5.25 -39.83 20.15
C SER A 570 6.27 -39.85 19.00
N VAL A 571 6.59 -38.66 18.49
CA VAL A 571 7.63 -38.43 17.47
C VAL A 571 8.71 -37.54 18.06
N LYS A 572 9.97 -37.97 17.98
CA LYS A 572 11.11 -37.24 18.54
C LYS A 572 12.22 -37.08 17.50
N ALA A 573 12.60 -35.85 17.19
CA ALA A 573 13.73 -35.59 16.28
C ALA A 573 15.06 -36.05 16.91
N LEU A 574 15.98 -36.51 16.06
CA LEU A 574 17.36 -36.76 16.40
C LEU A 574 18.29 -35.89 15.55
N GLY A 575 19.37 -35.38 16.15
CA GLY A 575 20.33 -34.51 15.45
C GLY A 575 19.74 -33.13 15.14
N GLU A 576 19.93 -32.67 13.89
CA GLU A 576 19.49 -31.33 13.43
C GLU A 576 18.03 -31.30 12.91
N ALA A 577 17.31 -32.42 13.00
CA ALA A 577 15.91 -32.45 12.62
C ALA A 577 15.04 -31.64 13.60
N THR A 578 13.98 -31.04 13.10
CA THR A 578 12.98 -30.32 13.89
C THR A 578 11.62 -30.98 13.73
N VAL A 579 10.97 -31.35 14.83
CA VAL A 579 9.56 -31.79 14.84
C VAL A 579 8.68 -30.59 15.09
N THR A 580 7.74 -30.35 14.19
CA THR A 580 6.63 -29.42 14.36
C THR A 580 5.36 -30.25 14.55
N MET A 581 4.70 -30.12 15.68
CA MET A 581 3.39 -30.76 15.89
C MET A 581 2.32 -30.02 15.08
N PRO A 582 1.29 -30.71 14.57
CA PRO A 582 0.18 -30.06 13.89
C PRO A 582 -0.49 -29.14 14.92
N GLN A 583 -0.74 -27.89 14.56
CA GLN A 583 -1.42 -26.98 15.46
C GLN A 583 -2.82 -27.51 15.75
N GLN A 584 -3.06 -27.93 16.99
CA GLN A 584 -4.40 -27.81 17.55
C GLN A 584 -4.64 -26.32 17.74
N SER A 585 -5.81 -25.84 17.31
CA SER A 585 -6.31 -24.52 17.64
C SER A 585 -6.46 -24.42 19.17
N GLY A 586 -5.35 -24.11 19.84
CA GLY A 586 -5.23 -23.94 21.27
C GLY A 586 -4.47 -22.66 21.53
N VAL A 587 -5.09 -21.78 22.31
CA VAL A 587 -4.52 -20.51 22.75
C VAL A 587 -3.46 -20.84 23.81
N GLU A 588 -2.19 -20.93 23.43
CA GLU A 588 -1.12 -20.87 24.43
C GLU A 588 -0.77 -19.40 24.68
N GLY A 589 -1.31 -18.87 25.78
CA GLY A 589 -0.89 -17.63 26.39
C GLY A 589 -0.84 -17.82 27.90
N ASN A 590 0.22 -17.32 28.54
CA ASN A 590 0.34 -17.13 29.99
C ASN A 590 -0.67 -16.07 30.52
N ASP A 591 -1.85 -15.95 29.92
CA ASP A 591 -2.87 -15.02 30.37
C ASP A 591 -3.53 -15.60 31.62
N ASN A 592 -3.69 -14.75 32.63
CA ASN A 592 -4.42 -15.07 33.84
C ASN A 592 -5.89 -15.37 33.45
N ASP A 593 -6.45 -16.51 33.84
CA ASP A 593 -7.85 -16.93 33.58
C ASP A 593 -8.93 -16.02 34.23
N ALA A 594 -8.51 -14.85 34.74
CA ALA A 594 -9.37 -13.88 35.38
C ALA A 594 -9.93 -12.86 34.36
N PRO A 595 -11.20 -12.43 34.51
CA PRO A 595 -11.72 -11.30 33.75
C PRO A 595 -10.86 -10.04 33.89
N VAL A 596 -10.70 -9.29 32.81
CA VAL A 596 -9.98 -8.00 32.78
C VAL A 596 -11.01 -6.87 32.80
N VAL A 597 -10.79 -5.86 33.65
CA VAL A 597 -11.58 -4.63 33.65
C VAL A 597 -10.84 -3.57 32.83
N PHE A 598 -11.51 -3.08 31.79
CA PHE A 598 -11.07 -1.96 30.97
C PHE A 598 -11.71 -0.68 31.50
N THR A 599 -10.91 0.27 31.99
CA THR A 599 -11.38 1.62 32.31
C THR A 599 -11.23 2.51 31.08
N ILE A 600 -12.34 3.11 30.66
CA ILE A 600 -12.41 4.02 29.51
C ILE A 600 -12.29 5.46 30.05
N GLN A 601 -11.35 6.21 29.51
CA GLN A 601 -11.15 7.62 29.85
C GLN A 601 -11.28 8.51 28.62
N VAL A 602 -11.72 9.75 28.83
CA VAL A 602 -11.86 10.74 27.76
C VAL A 602 -11.24 12.08 28.14
N ASP A 603 -10.64 12.71 27.14
CA ASP A 603 -10.26 14.12 27.15
C ASP A 603 -11.29 14.89 26.31
N LYS A 604 -12.08 15.71 26.99
CA LYS A 604 -13.18 16.46 26.36
C LYS A 604 -12.71 17.71 25.65
N ALA A 605 -11.65 18.35 26.14
CA ALA A 605 -11.19 19.65 25.69
C ALA A 605 -9.97 19.57 24.79
N GLY A 606 -9.31 18.40 24.69
CA GLY A 606 -8.05 18.24 23.99
C GLY A 606 -6.88 18.94 24.70
N ASP A 607 -6.97 19.16 26.00
CA ASP A 607 -5.95 19.86 26.80
C ASP A 607 -5.10 18.92 27.68
N GLY A 608 -5.30 17.61 27.53
CA GLY A 608 -4.65 16.59 28.34
C GLY A 608 -5.32 16.31 29.68
N THR A 609 -6.49 16.88 29.98
CA THR A 609 -7.26 16.62 31.19
C THR A 609 -8.20 15.43 31.00
N TRP A 610 -7.88 14.31 31.66
CA TRP A 610 -8.60 13.05 31.50
C TRP A 610 -9.65 12.82 32.60
N SER A 611 -10.82 12.36 32.20
CA SER A 611 -11.90 11.93 33.09
C SER A 611 -12.32 10.50 32.78
N GLU A 612 -12.77 9.75 33.78
CA GLU A 612 -13.30 8.39 33.57
C GLU A 612 -14.71 8.49 32.97
N LEU A 613 -14.94 7.75 31.89
CA LEU A 613 -16.23 7.63 31.22
C LEU A 613 -17.00 6.42 31.76
N ASP A 614 -16.37 5.25 31.76
CA ASP A 614 -16.99 3.98 32.14
C ASP A 614 -15.93 2.90 32.44
N SER A 615 -16.37 1.74 32.93
CA SER A 615 -15.54 0.54 33.06
C SER A 615 -16.27 -0.70 32.55
N VAL A 616 -15.60 -1.50 31.72
CA VAL A 616 -16.15 -2.69 31.08
C VAL A 616 -15.35 -3.92 31.51
N THR A 617 -16.03 -4.89 32.11
CA THR A 617 -15.42 -6.19 32.44
C THR A 617 -15.51 -7.12 31.24
N VAL A 618 -14.37 -7.55 30.73
CA VAL A 618 -14.24 -8.52 29.65
C VAL A 618 -13.86 -9.88 30.25
N PRO A 619 -14.63 -10.95 30.00
CA PRO A 619 -14.26 -12.30 30.45
C PRO A 619 -12.88 -12.70 29.92
N ALA A 620 -12.16 -13.57 30.63
CA ALA A 620 -10.90 -14.12 30.14
C ALA A 620 -11.09 -14.76 28.75
N HIS A 621 -10.15 -14.49 27.84
CA HIS A 621 -10.23 -14.87 26.42
C HIS A 621 -11.52 -14.40 25.70
N GLY A 622 -12.20 -13.40 26.28
CA GLY A 622 -13.55 -13.01 25.92
C GLY A 622 -13.63 -11.88 24.91
N TYR A 623 -14.86 -11.46 24.65
CA TYR A 623 -15.25 -10.38 23.75
C TYR A 623 -16.36 -9.56 24.38
N VAL A 624 -16.26 -8.23 24.33
CA VAL A 624 -17.38 -7.34 24.63
C VAL A 624 -17.40 -6.18 23.63
N PRO A 625 -18.48 -6.00 22.85
CA PRO A 625 -18.72 -4.75 22.16
C PRO A 625 -19.28 -3.71 23.14
N TYR A 626 -18.74 -2.50 23.09
CA TYR A 626 -19.20 -1.35 23.86
C TYR A 626 -19.61 -0.23 22.90
N PHE A 627 -20.89 0.16 22.96
CA PHE A 627 -21.42 1.25 22.15
C PHE A 627 -21.23 2.55 22.92
N LEU A 628 -20.45 3.48 22.37
CA LEU A 628 -20.28 4.78 23.02
C LEU A 628 -21.59 5.58 22.94
N PRO A 629 -21.88 6.44 23.94
CA PRO A 629 -23.03 7.33 23.88
C PRO A 629 -22.97 8.20 22.62
N HIS A 630 -24.09 8.32 21.91
CA HIS A 630 -24.16 9.09 20.66
C HIS A 630 -23.84 10.58 20.88
N ASP A 631 -24.23 11.13 22.03
CA ASP A 631 -24.04 12.51 22.45
C ASP A 631 -22.70 12.77 23.17
N ILE A 632 -21.79 11.79 23.19
CA ILE A 632 -20.48 12.00 23.81
C ILE A 632 -19.70 13.09 23.09
N ASN A 633 -19.44 14.17 23.83
CA ASN A 633 -18.63 15.30 23.40
C ASN A 633 -17.23 15.17 24.00
N ALA A 634 -16.34 14.50 23.26
CA ALA A 634 -14.94 14.37 23.62
C ALA A 634 -14.04 14.30 22.39
N VAL A 635 -12.81 14.77 22.53
CA VAL A 635 -11.80 14.75 21.46
C VAL A 635 -11.14 13.37 21.43
N TRP A 636 -10.60 12.94 22.57
CA TRP A 636 -9.79 11.74 22.68
C TRP A 636 -10.38 10.72 23.65
N LEU A 637 -10.15 9.45 23.35
CA LEU A 637 -10.41 8.31 24.23
C LEU A 637 -9.11 7.56 24.50
N ARG A 638 -8.92 7.06 25.72
CA ARG A 638 -7.84 6.11 26.04
C ARG A 638 -8.35 5.04 27.00
N LEU A 639 -7.61 3.93 27.09
CA LEU A 639 -7.98 2.79 27.94
C LEU A 639 -6.88 2.46 28.96
N ARG A 640 -7.28 1.85 30.07
CA ARG A 640 -6.39 1.17 31.03
C ARG A 640 -6.98 -0.18 31.37
N THR A 641 -6.14 -1.17 31.65
CA THR A 641 -6.58 -2.45 32.22
C THR A 641 -6.23 -2.49 33.71
N ASN A 642 -7.00 -3.22 34.51
CA ASN A 642 -6.71 -3.38 35.95
C ASN A 642 -5.55 -4.35 36.26
N GLN A 643 -5.12 -5.14 35.26
CA GLN A 643 -4.07 -6.14 35.38
C GLN A 643 -3.30 -6.26 34.05
N ASP A 644 -2.10 -6.83 34.13
CA ASP A 644 -1.32 -7.18 32.94
C ASP A 644 -2.10 -8.22 32.12
N CYS A 645 -2.20 -8.02 30.81
CA CYS A 645 -2.88 -8.96 29.92
C CYS A 645 -2.50 -8.73 28.46
N VAL A 646 -2.85 -9.69 27.59
CA VAL A 646 -2.98 -9.40 26.16
C VAL A 646 -4.36 -8.80 25.89
N ALA A 647 -4.41 -7.65 25.21
CA ALA A 647 -5.67 -6.96 24.92
C ALA A 647 -5.81 -6.50 23.47
N THR A 648 -7.07 -6.44 23.02
CA THR A 648 -7.50 -5.71 21.83
C THR A 648 -8.53 -4.66 22.26
N ALA A 649 -8.33 -3.43 21.80
CA ALA A 649 -9.27 -2.33 21.91
C ALA A 649 -9.31 -1.63 20.56
N PHE A 650 -10.36 -1.89 19.78
CA PHE A 650 -10.48 -1.46 18.39
C PHE A 650 -11.83 -0.79 18.16
N LEU A 651 -11.85 0.37 17.52
CA LEU A 651 -13.03 1.16 17.27
C LEU A 651 -13.42 1.08 15.80
N HIS A 652 -14.72 0.92 15.55
CA HIS A 652 -15.36 1.29 14.30
C HIS A 652 -16.13 2.59 14.50
N GLN A 653 -15.89 3.58 13.64
CA GLN A 653 -16.44 4.91 13.76
C GLN A 653 -17.01 5.38 12.42
N THR A 654 -18.18 5.99 12.43
CA THR A 654 -18.83 6.53 11.22
C THR A 654 -19.68 7.75 11.54
N THR A 655 -19.78 8.66 10.58
CA THR A 655 -20.78 9.73 10.57
C THR A 655 -22.12 9.21 10.06
N SER A 656 -23.25 9.79 10.49
CA SER A 656 -24.58 9.49 9.90
C SER A 656 -24.72 9.98 8.46
N LYS A 657 -23.74 10.77 7.97
CA LYS A 657 -23.73 11.26 6.59
C LYS A 657 -23.62 10.10 5.61
N SER A 658 -24.61 10.00 4.73
CA SER A 658 -24.65 9.07 3.60
C SER A 658 -25.30 9.76 2.41
N HIS A 659 -24.90 9.37 1.20
CA HIS A 659 -25.55 9.81 -0.02
C HIS A 659 -26.80 8.98 -0.25
N ASP A 660 -27.96 9.61 -0.19
CA ASP A 660 -29.22 8.96 -0.53
C ASP A 660 -29.42 8.97 -2.05
N GLY A 661 -29.21 7.82 -2.68
CA GLY A 661 -29.42 7.63 -4.11
C GLY A 661 -30.86 7.90 -4.57
N LYS A 662 -31.83 7.98 -3.65
CA LYS A 662 -33.24 8.28 -3.97
C LYS A 662 -33.56 9.76 -4.02
N GLN A 663 -32.62 10.64 -3.66
CA GLN A 663 -32.81 12.08 -3.83
C GLN A 663 -32.98 12.44 -5.31
N ALA A 664 -33.85 13.43 -5.59
CA ALA A 664 -34.24 13.77 -6.97
C ALA A 664 -33.03 14.09 -7.88
N ASP A 665 -32.05 14.83 -7.37
CA ASP A 665 -30.85 15.20 -8.13
C ASP A 665 -29.96 13.99 -8.42
N ASN A 666 -29.84 13.05 -7.48
CA ASN A 666 -29.10 11.80 -7.68
C ASN A 666 -29.83 10.89 -8.68
N VAL A 667 -31.15 10.76 -8.56
CA VAL A 667 -31.97 10.01 -9.53
C VAL A 667 -31.84 10.62 -10.93
N ALA A 668 -31.87 11.95 -11.04
CA ALA A 668 -31.68 12.65 -12.31
C ALA A 668 -30.25 12.45 -12.87
N LEU A 669 -29.23 12.50 -12.02
CA LEU A 669 -27.83 12.27 -12.42
C LEU A 669 -27.64 10.86 -13.02
N PHE A 670 -28.30 9.86 -12.44
CA PHE A 670 -28.18 8.46 -12.85
C PHE A 670 -29.29 7.97 -13.77
N SER A 671 -30.22 8.84 -14.22
CA SER A 671 -31.39 8.42 -15.02
C SER A 671 -31.04 7.85 -16.40
N GLY A 672 -29.78 8.01 -16.83
CA GLY A 672 -29.25 7.42 -18.07
C GLY A 672 -28.70 6.00 -17.89
N LEU A 673 -28.58 5.50 -16.66
CA LEU A 673 -28.16 4.13 -16.36
C LEU A 673 -29.38 3.21 -16.25
N ALA A 674 -29.19 1.94 -16.63
CA ALA A 674 -30.24 0.94 -16.48
C ALA A 674 -30.35 0.45 -15.03
N ASP A 675 -31.57 0.19 -14.57
CA ASP A 675 -31.83 -0.47 -13.29
C ASP A 675 -31.54 -1.96 -13.39
N VAL A 676 -31.24 -2.62 -12.25
CA VAL A 676 -30.93 -4.08 -12.23
C VAL A 676 -32.04 -4.97 -12.79
N SER A 677 -33.28 -4.50 -12.80
CA SER A 677 -34.43 -5.22 -13.33
C SER A 677 -34.68 -4.99 -14.83
N ASP A 678 -33.96 -4.06 -15.46
CA ASP A 678 -34.18 -3.71 -16.85
C ASP A 678 -33.74 -4.83 -17.78
N ALA A 679 -34.62 -5.23 -18.70
CA ALA A 679 -34.35 -6.27 -19.68
C ALA A 679 -33.71 -5.72 -20.97
N ASN A 680 -33.93 -4.43 -21.28
CA ASN A 680 -33.44 -3.79 -22.49
C ASN A 680 -32.29 -2.82 -22.17
N VAL A 681 -31.10 -3.38 -22.02
CA VAL A 681 -29.90 -2.65 -21.63
C VAL A 681 -28.91 -2.55 -22.78
N ARG A 682 -28.17 -1.44 -22.84
CA ARG A 682 -27.01 -1.30 -23.74
C ARG A 682 -25.74 -1.53 -22.93
N GLY A 683 -24.99 -2.58 -23.30
CA GLY A 683 -23.70 -2.89 -22.69
C GLY A 683 -22.54 -2.60 -23.65
N ALA A 684 -21.39 -2.28 -23.09
CA ALA A 684 -20.14 -2.21 -23.83
C ALA A 684 -18.95 -2.65 -22.96
N LEU A 685 -17.94 -3.22 -23.59
CA LEU A 685 -16.64 -3.47 -22.99
C LEU A 685 -15.75 -2.24 -23.26
N LEU A 686 -15.11 -1.73 -22.20
CA LEU A 686 -14.30 -0.51 -22.24
C LEU A 686 -12.83 -0.82 -21.94
N TYR A 687 -11.93 -0.30 -22.77
CA TYR A 687 -10.49 -0.52 -22.66
C TYR A 687 -9.67 0.69 -23.10
N ALA A 688 -8.67 1.10 -22.31
CA ALA A 688 -7.79 2.21 -22.68
C ALA A 688 -6.81 1.75 -23.76
N ALA A 689 -6.87 2.34 -24.96
CA ALA A 689 -5.97 2.02 -26.05
C ALA A 689 -4.54 2.46 -25.70
N LYS A 690 -3.58 1.53 -25.65
CA LYS A 690 -2.17 1.86 -25.47
C LYS A 690 -1.67 2.77 -26.61
N ARG A 691 -1.96 2.39 -27.86
CA ARG A 691 -1.40 3.01 -29.08
C ARG A 691 -1.66 4.52 -29.25
N ASN A 692 -2.84 5.00 -28.90
CA ASN A 692 -3.27 6.39 -29.17
C ASN A 692 -3.98 7.06 -27.98
N ARG A 693 -4.20 6.31 -26.89
CA ARG A 693 -4.74 6.80 -25.61
C ARG A 693 -6.22 7.19 -25.66
N ASN A 694 -6.93 6.77 -26.71
CA ASN A 694 -8.38 6.83 -26.77
C ASN A 694 -8.98 5.68 -25.95
N LEU A 695 -10.27 5.75 -25.64
CA LEU A 695 -10.99 4.66 -25.00
C LEU A 695 -11.62 3.77 -26.08
N ARG A 696 -11.19 2.52 -26.19
CA ARG A 696 -11.81 1.52 -27.07
C ARG A 696 -13.13 1.04 -26.47
N VAL A 697 -14.13 0.95 -27.31
CA VAL A 697 -15.49 0.58 -26.94
C VAL A 697 -15.96 -0.53 -27.88
N ILE A 698 -16.26 -1.69 -27.30
CA ILE A 698 -16.86 -2.83 -28.02
C ILE A 698 -18.28 -2.97 -27.50
N THR A 699 -19.27 -2.69 -28.33
CA THR A 699 -20.68 -2.79 -27.94
C THR A 699 -21.14 -4.24 -27.91
N SER A 700 -22.24 -4.52 -27.20
CA SER A 700 -22.82 -5.87 -27.12
C SER A 700 -23.28 -6.46 -28.46
N ASP A 701 -23.50 -5.61 -29.47
CA ASP A 701 -23.80 -6.00 -30.86
C ASP A 701 -22.55 -6.03 -31.77
N ASP A 702 -21.36 -6.16 -31.18
CA ASP A 702 -20.07 -6.30 -31.88
C ASP A 702 -19.73 -5.14 -32.83
N ARG A 703 -20.06 -3.91 -32.44
CA ARG A 703 -19.54 -2.69 -33.08
C ARG A 703 -18.36 -2.14 -32.29
N TYR A 704 -17.38 -1.62 -33.01
CA TYR A 704 -16.09 -1.18 -32.47
C TYR A 704 -15.94 0.32 -32.69
N PHE A 705 -15.59 1.02 -31.62
CA PHE A 705 -15.36 2.45 -31.65
C PHE A 705 -14.11 2.81 -30.84
N GLU A 706 -13.51 3.93 -31.19
CA GLU A 706 -12.64 4.70 -30.30
C GLU A 706 -13.35 5.98 -29.85
N PHE A 707 -13.42 6.20 -28.54
CA PHE A 707 -13.81 7.47 -27.96
C PHE A 707 -12.58 8.35 -27.82
N THR A 708 -12.54 9.44 -28.59
CA THR A 708 -11.36 10.28 -28.74
C THR A 708 -11.18 11.22 -27.56
N LYS A 709 -9.97 11.27 -27.01
CA LYS A 709 -9.69 12.12 -25.83
C LYS A 709 -9.61 13.62 -26.15
N ALA A 710 -9.36 13.98 -27.42
CA ALA A 710 -9.22 15.37 -27.84
C ALA A 710 -10.58 16.03 -28.14
N LYS A 711 -11.46 15.30 -28.85
CA LYS A 711 -12.76 15.81 -29.31
C LYS A 711 -13.94 15.33 -28.46
N PHE A 712 -13.75 14.25 -27.69
CA PHE A 712 -14.80 13.56 -26.93
C PHE A 712 -15.89 12.99 -27.86
N GLU A 713 -15.45 12.35 -28.96
CA GLU A 713 -16.32 11.80 -30.01
C GLU A 713 -16.08 10.30 -30.20
N PHE A 714 -17.12 9.55 -30.58
CA PHE A 714 -17.00 8.15 -30.98
C PHE A 714 -16.66 8.05 -32.47
N GLU A 715 -15.49 7.53 -32.78
CA GLU A 715 -15.05 7.22 -34.14
C GLU A 715 -15.11 5.71 -34.36
N PRO A 716 -15.58 5.21 -35.52
CA PRO A 716 -15.56 3.78 -35.84
C PRO A 716 -14.12 3.21 -35.79
N ASP A 717 -13.95 2.01 -35.24
CA ASP A 717 -12.69 1.27 -35.18
C ASP A 717 -12.85 -0.12 -35.82
N GLU A 718 -11.74 -0.77 -36.14
CA GLU A 718 -11.75 -2.13 -36.70
C GLU A 718 -11.94 -3.20 -35.60
N PRO A 719 -12.56 -4.35 -35.93
CA PRO A 719 -12.66 -5.47 -35.00
C PRO A 719 -11.31 -5.95 -34.47
N ASP A 720 -11.24 -6.21 -33.17
CA ASP A 720 -10.05 -6.76 -32.49
C ASP A 720 -10.41 -8.03 -31.71
N PRO A 721 -10.22 -9.22 -32.32
CA PRO A 721 -10.53 -10.50 -31.69
C PRO A 721 -9.65 -10.79 -30.46
N GLU A 722 -8.39 -10.32 -30.45
CA GLU A 722 -7.47 -10.54 -29.34
C GLU A 722 -7.93 -9.74 -28.11
N LEU A 723 -8.22 -8.45 -28.28
CA LEU A 723 -8.75 -7.62 -27.21
C LEU A 723 -10.10 -8.15 -26.71
N LYS A 724 -10.99 -8.57 -27.61
CA LYS A 724 -12.28 -9.15 -27.21
C LYS A 724 -12.10 -10.40 -26.34
N SER A 725 -11.14 -11.26 -26.69
CA SER A 725 -10.77 -12.44 -25.88
C SER A 725 -10.25 -12.04 -24.50
N LEU A 726 -9.35 -11.06 -24.42
CA LEU A 726 -8.79 -10.55 -23.16
C LEU A 726 -9.83 -9.89 -22.25
N LEU A 727 -10.93 -9.39 -22.81
CA LEU A 727 -11.99 -8.72 -22.07
C LEU A 727 -13.13 -9.66 -21.64
N GLN A 728 -13.02 -10.96 -21.93
CA GLN A 728 -14.00 -11.98 -21.52
C GLN A 728 -14.23 -11.93 -20.00
N ILE A 729 -15.49 -12.07 -19.59
CA ILE A 729 -15.91 -11.96 -18.19
C ILE A 729 -16.30 -13.35 -17.68
N GLU A 730 -15.72 -13.73 -16.54
CA GLU A 730 -16.11 -14.90 -15.76
C GLU A 730 -16.53 -14.47 -14.35
N PRO A 731 -17.54 -15.12 -13.74
CA PRO A 731 -17.95 -14.79 -12.39
C PRO A 731 -16.89 -15.24 -11.37
N GLU A 732 -16.49 -14.31 -10.49
CA GLU A 732 -15.47 -14.55 -9.44
C GLU A 732 -16.08 -14.95 -8.08
N PHE A 733 -17.40 -15.12 -8.03
CA PHE A 733 -18.13 -15.44 -6.81
C PHE A 733 -19.21 -16.51 -7.05
N SER A 734 -19.64 -17.13 -5.97
CA SER A 734 -20.89 -17.90 -5.95
C SER A 734 -21.82 -17.38 -4.86
N VAL A 735 -23.05 -17.88 -4.82
CA VAL A 735 -24.06 -17.41 -3.88
C VAL A 735 -24.76 -18.61 -3.27
N ASP A 736 -24.98 -18.58 -1.95
CA ASP A 736 -25.91 -19.48 -1.28
C ASP A 736 -27.12 -18.70 -0.73
N ALA A 737 -27.98 -19.39 0.02
CA ALA A 737 -29.17 -18.78 0.60
C ALA A 737 -28.86 -17.60 1.54
N ALA A 738 -27.67 -17.59 2.17
CA ALA A 738 -27.32 -16.65 3.23
C ALA A 738 -26.38 -15.53 2.76
N SER A 739 -25.48 -15.81 1.82
CA SER A 739 -24.38 -14.89 1.50
C SER A 739 -23.83 -15.08 0.09
N VAL A 740 -23.11 -14.07 -0.36
CA VAL A 740 -22.15 -14.22 -1.45
C VAL A 740 -20.90 -14.91 -0.91
N ILE A 741 -20.36 -15.86 -1.65
CA ILE A 741 -19.21 -16.69 -1.29
C ILE A 741 -18.03 -16.33 -2.21
N ILE A 742 -16.93 -15.95 -1.58
CA ILE A 742 -15.63 -15.74 -2.23
C ILE A 742 -14.67 -16.85 -1.79
N LYS A 743 -13.99 -17.47 -2.75
CA LYS A 743 -12.93 -18.45 -2.50
C LYS A 743 -11.58 -17.76 -2.72
N HIS A 744 -10.77 -17.66 -1.67
CA HIS A 744 -9.44 -17.07 -1.74
C HIS A 744 -8.44 -17.99 -1.05
N GLY A 745 -7.61 -18.68 -1.84
CA GLY A 745 -6.74 -19.75 -1.34
C GLY A 745 -7.57 -20.82 -0.62
N SER A 746 -7.17 -21.18 0.61
CA SER A 746 -7.92 -22.11 1.47
C SER A 746 -9.10 -21.47 2.21
N ARG A 747 -9.29 -20.15 2.11
CA ARG A 747 -10.30 -19.42 2.87
C ARG A 747 -11.60 -19.29 2.09
N THR A 748 -12.70 -19.35 2.83
CA THR A 748 -14.04 -19.02 2.32
C THR A 748 -14.50 -17.75 3.03
N LEU A 749 -14.65 -16.67 2.28
CA LEU A 749 -15.16 -15.40 2.78
C LEU A 749 -16.64 -15.27 2.39
N ARG A 750 -17.40 -14.58 3.25
CA ARG A 750 -18.83 -14.36 3.05
C ARG A 750 -19.11 -12.86 3.03
N LEU A 751 -19.70 -12.38 1.94
CA LEU A 751 -20.11 -10.99 1.79
C LEU A 751 -21.64 -10.86 1.90
N PRO A 752 -22.14 -9.68 2.29
CA PRO A 752 -23.58 -9.39 2.30
C PRO A 752 -24.22 -9.60 0.93
N LYS A 753 -25.49 -10.03 0.92
CA LYS A 753 -26.31 -10.07 -0.30
C LYS A 753 -27.02 -8.73 -0.52
N GLY A 754 -26.92 -8.20 -1.73
CA GLY A 754 -27.84 -7.17 -2.23
C GLY A 754 -29.10 -7.78 -2.85
N ASN A 755 -29.63 -7.13 -3.88
CA ASN A 755 -30.84 -7.58 -4.60
C ASN A 755 -30.67 -9.01 -5.16
N ALA A 756 -31.71 -9.84 -5.10
CA ALA A 756 -31.71 -11.20 -5.64
C ALA A 756 -31.53 -11.25 -7.17
N ALA A 757 -31.75 -10.14 -7.88
CA ALA A 757 -31.45 -10.01 -9.30
C ALA A 757 -29.96 -10.29 -9.63
N PHE A 758 -29.05 -10.06 -8.66
CA PHE A 758 -27.62 -10.36 -8.79
C PHE A 758 -27.26 -11.84 -8.54
N ASP A 759 -28.21 -12.71 -8.14
CA ASP A 759 -27.96 -14.14 -7.91
C ASP A 759 -27.63 -14.90 -9.22
N LYS A 760 -27.84 -14.28 -10.38
CA LYS A 760 -27.68 -14.87 -11.72
C LYS A 760 -27.16 -13.82 -12.72
N PRO A 761 -26.61 -14.23 -13.88
CA PRO A 761 -26.17 -13.26 -14.90
C PRO A 761 -27.34 -12.41 -15.41
N PHE A 762 -27.06 -11.17 -15.81
CA PHE A 762 -28.02 -10.28 -16.46
C PHE A 762 -28.31 -10.72 -17.90
N ALA A 763 -29.24 -10.03 -18.57
CA ALA A 763 -29.54 -10.27 -19.98
C ALA A 763 -28.29 -10.16 -20.88
N GLY A 764 -27.34 -9.28 -20.53
CA GLY A 764 -26.05 -9.11 -21.21
C GLY A 764 -24.90 -10.00 -20.69
N GLY A 765 -25.17 -10.95 -19.80
CA GLY A 765 -24.16 -11.76 -19.11
C GLY A 765 -23.74 -11.18 -17.76
N TRP A 766 -22.66 -11.73 -17.19
CA TRP A 766 -22.09 -11.20 -15.95
C TRP A 766 -21.37 -9.87 -16.21
N PRO A 767 -21.53 -8.85 -15.35
CA PRO A 767 -20.64 -7.71 -15.35
C PRO A 767 -19.26 -8.14 -14.83
N ARG A 768 -18.23 -7.34 -15.12
CA ARG A 768 -16.90 -7.57 -14.54
C ARG A 768 -16.97 -7.38 -13.02
N ALA A 769 -16.49 -8.37 -12.28
CA ALA A 769 -16.53 -8.36 -10.82
C ALA A 769 -15.36 -7.54 -10.26
N VAL A 770 -14.11 -7.91 -10.55
CA VAL A 770 -12.92 -7.22 -10.00
C VAL A 770 -12.14 -6.50 -11.09
N ARG A 771 -11.64 -5.30 -10.77
CA ARG A 771 -10.75 -4.53 -11.65
C ARG A 771 -9.91 -3.55 -10.85
N GLU A 772 -8.64 -3.41 -11.23
CA GLU A 772 -7.82 -2.26 -10.83
C GLU A 772 -8.33 -0.99 -11.52
N VAL A 773 -8.70 0.01 -10.71
CA VAL A 773 -9.33 1.26 -11.19
C VAL A 773 -8.42 2.47 -11.03
N GLU A 774 -7.47 2.40 -10.12
CA GLU A 774 -6.45 3.39 -9.80
C GLU A 774 -5.21 2.61 -9.39
N SER A 775 -4.02 3.24 -9.50
CA SER A 775 -2.76 2.64 -9.08
C SER A 775 -2.92 1.96 -7.72
N GLU A 776 -2.62 0.65 -7.67
CA GLU A 776 -2.58 -0.12 -6.41
C GLU A 776 -3.95 -0.29 -5.72
N ARG A 777 -5.06 0.00 -6.43
CA ARG A 777 -6.43 -0.11 -5.91
C ARG A 777 -7.33 -0.90 -6.85
N GLU A 778 -7.75 -2.06 -6.38
CA GLU A 778 -8.80 -2.83 -7.02
C GLU A 778 -10.16 -2.51 -6.41
N LEU A 779 -11.17 -2.39 -7.27
CA LEU A 779 -12.57 -2.40 -6.88
C LEU A 779 -13.23 -3.72 -7.30
N ALA A 780 -14.03 -4.27 -6.40
CA ALA A 780 -14.93 -5.37 -6.70
C ALA A 780 -16.38 -4.88 -6.70
N ASN A 781 -17.11 -5.05 -7.80
CA ASN A 781 -18.55 -4.82 -7.88
C ASN A 781 -19.28 -6.16 -7.76
N ILE A 782 -19.77 -6.47 -6.57
CA ILE A 782 -20.37 -7.76 -6.27
C ILE A 782 -21.71 -7.55 -5.57
N HIS A 783 -22.78 -8.11 -6.14
CA HIS A 783 -24.13 -8.09 -5.55
C HIS A 783 -24.66 -6.68 -5.25
N GLY A 784 -24.38 -5.71 -6.12
CA GLY A 784 -24.84 -4.32 -5.95
C GLY A 784 -24.02 -3.52 -4.92
N THR A 785 -22.79 -3.96 -4.63
CA THR A 785 -21.88 -3.21 -3.74
C THR A 785 -20.48 -3.17 -4.34
N PHE A 786 -19.92 -1.97 -4.39
CA PHE A 786 -18.51 -1.74 -4.65
C PHE A 786 -17.72 -1.95 -3.35
N TYR A 787 -16.71 -2.80 -3.42
CA TYR A 787 -15.74 -3.05 -2.37
C TYR A 787 -14.36 -2.57 -2.81
N GLU A 788 -13.62 -1.96 -1.90
CA GLU A 788 -12.18 -1.73 -2.09
C GLU A 788 -11.42 -2.98 -1.68
N LEU A 789 -10.49 -3.39 -2.54
CA LEU A 789 -9.58 -4.50 -2.36
C LEU A 789 -8.14 -3.98 -2.35
N PRO A 790 -7.47 -3.99 -1.18
CA PRO A 790 -6.09 -3.54 -1.10
C PRO A 790 -5.12 -4.44 -1.86
N LEU A 791 -4.26 -3.84 -2.68
CA LEU A 791 -3.05 -4.48 -3.19
C LEU A 791 -1.91 -4.20 -2.20
N VAL A 792 -1.47 -5.21 -1.46
CA VAL A 792 -0.40 -5.09 -0.45
C VAL A 792 0.96 -5.56 -0.99
N THR A 793 1.00 -6.16 -2.18
CA THR A 793 2.24 -6.61 -2.82
C THR A 793 2.09 -6.52 -4.34
N ASN A 794 3.09 -5.94 -5.00
CA ASN A 794 3.07 -5.74 -6.44
C ASN A 794 3.02 -7.06 -7.20
N GLY A 795 2.07 -7.19 -8.13
CA GLY A 795 1.86 -8.39 -8.93
C GLY A 795 1.32 -9.58 -8.14
N ALA A 796 0.86 -9.39 -6.90
CA ALA A 796 0.15 -10.41 -6.13
C ALA A 796 -1.37 -10.19 -6.19
N PRO A 797 -2.20 -11.24 -5.99
CA PRO A 797 -3.64 -11.07 -5.85
C PRO A 797 -4.03 -10.11 -4.71
N PRO A 798 -5.17 -9.41 -4.82
CA PRO A 798 -5.67 -8.52 -3.77
C PRO A 798 -5.84 -9.21 -2.42
N ALA A 799 -5.60 -8.48 -1.33
CA ALA A 799 -5.80 -8.96 0.03
C ALA A 799 -7.28 -8.93 0.42
N TRP A 800 -8.02 -9.96 0.01
CA TRP A 800 -9.44 -10.12 0.32
C TRP A 800 -9.78 -10.14 1.82
N ASN A 801 -8.81 -10.43 2.69
CA ASN A 801 -8.99 -10.33 4.14
C ASN A 801 -8.99 -8.88 4.67
N LEU A 802 -8.69 -7.90 3.83
CA LEU A 802 -8.73 -6.45 4.11
C LEU A 802 -9.81 -5.74 3.30
N VAL A 803 -10.74 -6.49 2.69
CA VAL A 803 -11.85 -5.96 1.89
C VAL A 803 -12.72 -5.03 2.72
N ARG A 804 -13.18 -3.92 2.14
CA ARG A 804 -14.17 -3.03 2.75
C ARG A 804 -15.23 -2.57 1.75
N PRO A 805 -16.48 -2.33 2.18
CA PRO A 805 -17.46 -1.70 1.33
C PRO A 805 -17.13 -0.22 1.11
N VAL A 806 -17.44 0.27 -0.10
CA VAL A 806 -17.29 1.67 -0.51
C VAL A 806 -18.66 2.31 -0.72
N ALA A 807 -19.48 1.71 -1.58
CA ALA A 807 -20.82 2.20 -1.92
C ALA A 807 -21.69 1.05 -2.45
N SER A 808 -23.01 1.18 -2.30
CA SER A 808 -23.97 0.23 -2.86
C SER A 808 -24.81 0.90 -3.94
N HIS A 809 -25.20 0.12 -4.95
CA HIS A 809 -26.10 0.50 -6.04
C HIS A 809 -27.15 -0.58 -6.23
N SER A 810 -28.28 -0.21 -6.82
CA SER A 810 -29.47 -1.07 -6.90
C SER A 810 -29.78 -1.53 -8.29
#